data_AF-A0A8C8VPI4-F1
#
_entry.id   AF-A0A8C8VPI4-F1
#
_cell.length_a   1.000
_cell.length_b   1.000
_cell.length_c   1.000
_cell.angle_alpha   90.00
_cell.angle_beta   90.00
_cell.angle_gamma   90.00
#
_symmetry.space_group_name_H-M   'P 1'
#
loop_
_entity.id
_entity.type
_entity.pdbx_description
1 polymer ?
#
loop_
_entity_poly.entity_id
_entity_poly.type
_entity_poly.pdbx_seq_one_letter_code
_entity_poly.pdbx_strand_id
1 'polypeptide(L)'
;MMNKEVNNISPLSPFNVEELAFKFAVTNINRNRTLMPNTTLTYDIQRINLFDSFEASRRACDQLALGVAALFGPSHSSSVSAVQSICNALEVPHIQTRWKHPTVDNKDTFYINLYPDYAAISRAILDLVLYYNWKIVTVVYEDSTGLIRLQELIKAPSRYNIKIKIRQLPSGNKDARPLLKEMKKGKEFYVIFDCSHETAAEILKQILSMGMMTEYYHYFFTTLDLFALDLEPYRYSGVNMTGFRLLNIDNPQVSSVIEKWSMERLQAPPKPETGLLDGMMTTEAALMYDAVYLVAVASQRASQMTVSSLQCHRHKPWRFGPRFMNLIKEARWDGLTGRITFNKTDGLRKDFDLDIISLKEEGTEKIGVWNSNSGLNMTDSNKDRSTNITDSLANRTLIVTTILEDPYVMYKKSDKPLYGNDRFEGYCLDLLKELSNILGFIYEVKLVSDGKYGAQNDKGEWNGMVKELIDHKADLAVAPLTITYVREKVIDFSKPFMTLGISILYRKPNGTNPGVFSFLNPLSPDIWMYVLLACLGVSCVLFVIARFTPYEWYNPHPCNPDSDVVENNFTLLNSFWFGVGALMQQGSELMPKALSTRIVGGIWWFFTLIIISSYTANLAAFLTVERMESPIDSADDLAKQTKIEYGAVRDGSTMTFFKKSKISTYEKMWAFMSSRQQTALVKNNDEGIQRVLTTDYALLMESTSIEYVTQRNCNLTQIGGLIDSKGYGVGTPIGKIKLHEKRQGKKDQPYAPLPMHLSLQSLQ
;
A
#
# COMPACT_ATOMS: atom_id res chain seq x y z
N MET A 1 50.41 52.37 -13.91
CA MET A 1 49.41 51.34 -13.57
C MET A 1 49.98 50.52 -12.44
N MET A 2 49.26 50.37 -11.32
CA MET A 2 49.66 49.41 -10.29
C MET A 2 49.15 48.03 -10.70
N ASN A 3 50.04 47.07 -10.89
CA ASN A 3 49.66 45.67 -11.07
C ASN A 3 49.41 45.06 -9.68
N LYS A 4 48.27 44.40 -9.51
CA LYS A 4 47.99 43.60 -8.30
C LYS A 4 47.86 42.14 -8.73
N GLU A 5 48.76 41.30 -8.22
CA GLU A 5 48.86 39.89 -8.62
C GLU A 5 48.07 39.00 -7.65
N VAL A 6 47.23 38.14 -8.22
CA VAL A 6 46.36 37.18 -7.52
C VAL A 6 46.62 35.80 -8.06
N ASN A 7 47.02 34.88 -7.18
CA ASN A 7 47.59 33.61 -7.61
C ASN A 7 46.72 32.42 -7.22
N ASN A 8 46.69 31.43 -8.12
CA ASN A 8 45.91 30.22 -7.96
C ASN A 8 46.82 28.99 -7.95
N ILE A 9 46.63 28.12 -6.97
CA ILE A 9 47.29 26.82 -6.89
C ILE A 9 46.27 25.77 -7.34
N SER A 10 46.38 25.35 -8.59
CA SER A 10 45.49 24.37 -9.22
C SER A 10 46.09 22.96 -9.17
N PRO A 11 45.26 21.90 -9.12
CA PRO A 11 45.75 20.54 -9.30
C PRO A 11 46.32 20.31 -10.72
N LEU A 12 47.24 19.35 -10.83
CA LEU A 12 47.95 18.93 -12.04
C LEU A 12 47.03 18.01 -12.84
N SER A 13 45.98 18.60 -13.42
CA SER A 13 45.17 17.96 -14.45
C SER A 13 45.22 18.82 -15.72
N PRO A 14 45.27 18.22 -16.92
CA PRO A 14 45.40 18.97 -18.17
C PRO A 14 44.17 19.85 -18.48
N PHE A 15 43.03 19.59 -17.83
CA PHE A 15 41.78 20.32 -17.99
C PHE A 15 41.04 20.41 -16.65
N ASN A 16 41.36 21.42 -15.83
CA ASN A 16 40.60 21.73 -14.62
C ASN A 16 39.56 22.81 -14.92
N VAL A 17 38.30 22.53 -14.65
CA VAL A 17 37.17 23.46 -14.81
C VAL A 17 37.35 24.69 -13.92
N GLU A 18 37.94 24.53 -12.72
CA GLU A 18 38.27 25.64 -11.82
C GLU A 18 39.34 26.57 -12.40
N GLU A 19 40.35 26.01 -13.09
CA GLU A 19 41.43 26.80 -13.74
C GLU A 19 40.84 27.67 -14.86
N LEU A 20 39.94 27.10 -15.66
CA LEU A 20 39.24 27.82 -16.73
C LEU A 20 38.33 28.91 -16.15
N ALA A 21 37.56 28.62 -15.10
CA ALA A 21 36.69 29.58 -14.44
C ALA A 21 37.48 30.76 -13.85
N PHE A 22 38.64 30.47 -13.27
CA PHE A 22 39.55 31.48 -12.75
C PHE A 22 40.08 32.40 -13.87
N LYS A 23 40.60 31.84 -14.97
CA LYS A 23 41.07 32.64 -16.13
C LYS A 23 39.95 33.47 -16.74
N PHE A 24 38.77 32.88 -16.87
CA PHE A 24 37.57 33.55 -17.38
C PHE A 24 37.19 34.75 -16.51
N ALA A 25 37.14 34.56 -15.17
CA ALA A 25 36.82 35.62 -14.23
C ALA A 25 37.81 36.79 -14.31
N VAL A 26 39.13 36.50 -14.29
CA VAL A 26 40.16 37.55 -14.38
C VAL A 26 40.09 38.30 -15.70
N THR A 27 39.90 37.58 -16.81
CA THR A 27 39.76 38.20 -18.13
C THR A 27 38.53 39.09 -18.21
N ASN A 28 37.40 38.65 -17.65
CA ASN A 28 36.16 39.42 -17.65
C ASN A 28 36.28 40.70 -16.80
N ILE A 29 36.93 40.62 -15.63
CA ILE A 29 37.22 41.79 -14.77
C ILE A 29 38.16 42.76 -15.48
N ASN A 30 39.24 42.28 -16.10
CA ASN A 30 40.20 43.14 -16.81
C ASN A 30 39.62 43.79 -18.06
N ARG A 31 38.68 43.13 -18.75
CA ARG A 31 37.90 43.71 -19.85
C ARG A 31 36.92 44.76 -19.34
N ASN A 32 36.27 44.53 -18.20
CA ASN A 32 35.31 45.43 -17.60
C ASN A 32 35.97 46.47 -16.67
N ARG A 33 36.44 47.58 -17.23
CA ARG A 33 37.13 48.65 -16.49
C ARG A 33 36.26 49.45 -15.50
N THR A 34 34.99 49.10 -15.33
CA THR A 34 34.11 49.72 -14.33
C THR A 34 34.54 49.41 -12.90
N LEU A 35 35.03 48.20 -12.63
CA LEU A 35 35.41 47.77 -11.29
C LEU A 35 36.80 48.28 -10.89
N MET A 36 37.74 48.30 -11.85
CA MET A 36 39.14 48.67 -11.60
C MET A 36 39.71 49.48 -12.78
N PRO A 37 39.59 50.83 -12.78
CA PRO A 37 40.03 51.66 -13.91
C PRO A 37 41.55 51.83 -14.00
N ASN A 38 42.24 51.83 -12.85
CA ASN A 38 43.67 52.19 -12.74
C ASN A 38 44.60 51.01 -12.38
N THR A 39 44.03 49.83 -12.14
CA THR A 39 44.73 48.62 -11.67
C THR A 39 44.38 47.43 -12.54
N THR A 40 45.37 46.66 -12.95
CA THR A 40 45.22 45.41 -13.71
C THR A 40 45.44 44.23 -12.77
N LEU A 41 44.55 43.25 -12.85
CA LEU A 41 44.67 42.00 -12.10
C LEU A 41 45.54 41.03 -12.90
N THR A 42 46.70 40.66 -12.37
CA THR A 42 47.56 39.62 -12.94
C THR A 42 47.40 38.32 -12.16
N TYR A 43 47.75 37.20 -12.77
CA TYR A 43 47.69 35.91 -12.10
C TYR A 43 48.83 34.98 -12.51
N ASP A 44 49.21 34.12 -11.58
CA ASP A 44 50.07 32.95 -11.80
C ASP A 44 49.34 31.68 -11.35
N ILE A 45 49.46 30.61 -12.16
CA ILE A 45 48.79 29.33 -11.95
C ILE A 45 49.85 28.25 -11.79
N GLN A 46 49.89 27.64 -10.61
CA GLN A 46 50.77 26.50 -10.33
C GLN A 46 49.95 25.21 -10.40
N ARG A 47 50.52 24.18 -11.03
CA ARG A 47 49.91 22.84 -11.12
C ARG A 47 50.60 21.90 -10.13
N ILE A 48 49.84 21.22 -9.28
CA ILE A 48 50.34 20.31 -8.22
C ILE A 48 49.62 18.96 -8.17
N ASN A 49 50.26 17.90 -7.72
CA ASN A 49 49.55 16.63 -7.51
C ASN A 49 48.50 16.75 -6.37
N LEU A 50 47.31 16.16 -6.55
CA LEU A 50 46.16 16.34 -5.66
C LEU A 50 46.45 15.98 -4.20
N PHE A 51 47.19 14.90 -3.96
CA PHE A 51 47.45 14.38 -2.61
C PHE A 51 48.80 14.84 -2.02
N ASP A 52 49.56 15.68 -2.74
CA ASP A 52 50.90 16.11 -2.32
C ASP A 52 50.87 17.49 -1.64
N SER A 53 50.76 17.45 -0.31
CA SER A 53 50.82 18.66 0.51
C SER A 53 52.19 19.35 0.52
N PHE A 54 53.28 18.62 0.27
CA PHE A 54 54.62 19.18 0.24
C PHE A 54 54.82 19.99 -1.06
N GLU A 55 54.39 19.45 -2.19
CA GLU A 55 54.41 20.20 -3.45
C GLU A 55 53.57 21.48 -3.34
N ALA A 56 52.36 21.39 -2.77
CA ALA A 56 51.50 22.55 -2.51
C ALA A 56 52.20 23.63 -1.67
N SER A 57 52.88 23.22 -0.59
CA SER A 57 53.62 24.15 0.28
C SER A 57 54.77 24.85 -0.44
N ARG A 58 55.53 24.12 -1.27
CA ARG A 58 56.64 24.67 -2.04
C ARG A 58 56.15 25.69 -3.07
N ARG A 59 55.12 25.35 -3.85
CA ARG A 59 54.54 26.27 -4.84
C ARG A 59 53.93 27.51 -4.19
N ALA A 60 53.28 27.37 -3.03
CA ALA A 60 52.80 28.52 -2.27
C ALA A 60 53.95 29.45 -1.89
N CYS A 61 55.08 28.90 -1.45
CA CYS A 61 56.26 29.71 -1.12
C CYS A 61 56.91 30.39 -2.33
N ASP A 62 56.95 29.71 -3.47
CA ASP A 62 57.42 30.30 -4.73
C ASP A 62 56.53 31.50 -5.14
N GLN A 63 55.21 31.38 -5.00
CA GLN A 63 54.27 32.47 -5.28
C GLN A 63 54.38 33.62 -4.27
N LEU A 64 54.56 33.32 -2.99
CA LEU A 64 54.79 34.34 -1.97
C LEU A 64 56.10 35.12 -2.19
N ALA A 65 57.12 34.47 -2.76
CA ALA A 65 58.37 35.11 -3.15
C ALA A 65 58.21 36.10 -4.31
N LEU A 66 57.23 35.91 -5.20
CA LEU A 66 56.87 36.87 -6.25
C LEU A 66 56.17 38.12 -5.68
N GLY A 67 55.44 37.95 -4.57
CA GLY A 67 54.70 39.01 -3.89
C GLY A 67 53.26 39.09 -4.39
N VAL A 68 52.37 38.36 -3.71
CA VAL A 68 50.97 38.18 -4.10
C VAL A 68 50.00 38.80 -3.10
N ALA A 69 48.85 39.27 -3.59
CA ALA A 69 47.83 39.89 -2.74
C ALA A 69 46.92 38.86 -2.04
N ALA A 70 46.64 37.73 -2.70
CA ALA A 70 45.82 36.65 -2.18
C ALA A 70 46.22 35.32 -2.83
N LEU A 71 46.03 34.23 -2.11
CA LEU A 71 46.32 32.87 -2.55
C LEU A 71 45.03 32.06 -2.59
N PHE A 72 44.72 31.45 -3.74
CA PHE A 72 43.58 30.56 -3.90
C PHE A 72 44.01 29.12 -3.59
N GLY A 73 43.23 28.47 -2.73
CA GLY A 73 43.58 27.20 -2.14
C GLY A 73 43.45 26.01 -3.09
N PRO A 74 44.22 24.94 -2.86
CA PRO A 74 44.17 23.72 -3.66
C PRO A 74 42.89 22.91 -3.39
N SER A 75 42.60 21.91 -4.23
CA SER A 75 41.33 21.18 -4.18
C SER A 75 41.23 20.15 -3.04
N HIS A 76 42.33 19.59 -2.55
CA HIS A 76 42.32 18.53 -1.55
C HIS A 76 42.59 19.04 -0.12
N SER A 77 41.92 18.46 0.87
CA SER A 77 41.93 18.91 2.28
C SER A 77 43.31 18.89 2.94
N SER A 78 44.16 17.90 2.61
CA SER A 78 45.54 17.82 3.13
C SER A 78 46.41 18.99 2.64
N SER A 79 46.35 19.29 1.34
CA SER A 79 47.08 20.40 0.72
C SER A 79 46.55 21.75 1.21
N VAL A 80 45.23 21.89 1.38
CA VAL A 80 44.60 23.10 1.95
C VAL A 80 45.13 23.37 3.35
N SER A 81 45.32 22.34 4.17
CA SER A 81 45.80 22.50 5.55
C SER A 81 47.24 23.00 5.62
N ALA A 82 48.12 22.49 4.75
CA ALA A 82 49.51 22.96 4.65
C ALA A 82 49.58 24.43 4.19
N VAL A 83 48.84 24.77 3.13
CA VAL A 83 48.77 26.15 2.61
C VAL A 83 48.17 27.10 3.64
N GLN A 84 47.12 26.67 4.35
CA GLN A 84 46.49 27.46 5.41
C GLN A 84 47.48 27.84 6.52
N SER A 85 48.31 26.88 6.94
CA SER A 85 49.31 27.11 7.99
C SER A 85 50.31 28.21 7.59
N ILE A 86 50.79 28.17 6.33
CA ILE A 86 51.72 29.17 5.77
C ILE A 86 51.05 30.54 5.67
N CYS A 87 49.83 30.60 5.13
CA CYS A 87 49.05 31.83 4.99
C CYS A 87 48.77 32.49 6.36
N ASN A 88 48.45 31.68 7.38
CA ASN A 88 48.24 32.17 8.74
C ASN A 88 49.53 32.72 9.36
N ALA A 89 50.67 32.04 9.15
CA ALA A 89 51.97 32.47 9.68
C ALA A 89 52.52 33.74 9.02
N LEU A 90 52.22 33.97 7.74
CA LEU A 90 52.71 35.11 6.96
C LEU A 90 51.67 36.24 6.80
N GLU A 91 50.51 36.09 7.44
CA GLU A 91 49.38 37.03 7.40
C GLU A 91 48.86 37.29 5.97
N VAL A 92 48.86 36.26 5.12
CA VAL A 92 48.36 36.34 3.73
C VAL A 92 46.97 35.70 3.63
N PRO A 93 46.00 36.33 2.93
CA PRO A 93 44.69 35.75 2.74
C PRO A 93 44.69 34.45 1.94
N HIS A 94 44.13 33.40 2.53
CA HIS A 94 43.83 32.14 1.86
C HIS A 94 42.35 32.05 1.48
N ILE A 95 42.06 31.94 0.18
CA ILE A 95 40.70 31.86 -0.36
C ILE A 95 40.38 30.41 -0.69
N GLN A 96 39.36 29.84 -0.05
CA GLN A 96 38.94 28.45 -0.25
C GLN A 96 37.56 28.41 -0.93
N THR A 97 37.37 27.45 -1.84
CA THR A 97 36.11 27.23 -2.57
C THR A 97 35.51 25.85 -2.30
N ARG A 98 36.19 24.98 -1.55
CA ARG A 98 35.76 23.61 -1.24
C ARG A 98 35.49 23.43 0.25
N TRP A 99 34.74 22.38 0.55
CA TRP A 99 34.52 21.95 1.92
C TRP A 99 35.84 21.55 2.59
N LYS A 100 36.03 22.02 3.83
CA LYS A 100 37.15 21.65 4.71
C LYS A 100 36.58 20.98 5.96
N HIS A 101 37.22 19.90 6.41
CA HIS A 101 36.88 19.27 7.67
C HIS A 101 37.03 20.28 8.82
N PRO A 102 35.99 20.50 9.64
CA PRO A 102 36.07 21.37 10.81
C PRO A 102 37.03 20.75 11.83
N THR A 103 38.16 21.40 12.08
CA THR A 103 39.09 20.98 13.14
C THR A 103 38.69 21.69 14.43
N VAL A 104 38.65 20.96 15.53
CA VAL A 104 38.13 21.44 16.83
C VAL A 104 39.09 22.45 17.48
N ASP A 105 40.37 22.46 17.10
CA ASP A 105 41.44 23.15 17.83
C ASP A 105 42.12 24.32 17.10
N ASN A 106 41.88 24.53 15.80
CA ASN A 106 42.59 25.59 15.06
C ASN A 106 41.77 26.88 14.95
N LYS A 107 42.14 27.90 15.74
CA LYS A 107 41.70 29.30 15.55
C LYS A 107 42.46 29.94 14.39
N ASP A 108 42.31 29.40 13.18
CA ASP A 108 42.88 30.00 11.98
C ASP A 108 42.16 31.34 11.71
N THR A 109 42.90 32.42 11.44
CA THR A 109 42.30 33.76 11.25
C THR A 109 42.37 34.26 9.81
N PHE A 110 43.40 33.83 9.07
CA PHE A 110 43.70 34.31 7.72
C PHE A 110 43.15 33.40 6.61
N TYR A 111 41.85 33.10 6.66
CA TYR A 111 41.16 32.42 5.56
C TYR A 111 39.73 32.88 5.40
N ILE A 112 39.21 32.65 4.20
CA ILE A 112 37.78 32.66 3.93
C ILE A 112 37.39 31.39 3.16
N ASN A 113 36.19 30.89 3.41
CA ASN A 113 35.63 29.79 2.62
C ASN A 113 34.31 30.22 1.98
N LEU A 114 34.29 30.20 0.64
CA LEU A 114 33.09 30.50 -0.15
C LEU A 114 32.11 29.33 -0.20
N TYR A 115 32.57 28.11 0.08
CA TYR A 115 31.70 26.95 0.13
C TYR A 115 30.68 27.13 1.28
N PRO A 116 29.38 26.93 1.03
CA PRO A 116 28.36 27.08 2.06
C PRO A 116 28.58 26.14 3.25
N ASP A 117 28.22 26.59 4.45
CA ASP A 117 28.38 25.78 5.66
C ASP A 117 27.61 24.45 5.58
N TYR A 118 28.29 23.33 5.81
CA TYR A 118 27.69 21.99 5.71
C TYR A 118 26.64 21.75 6.81
N ALA A 119 26.78 22.40 7.97
CA ALA A 119 25.78 22.34 9.04
C ALA A 119 24.48 23.06 8.62
N ALA A 120 24.57 24.04 7.72
CA ALA A 120 23.40 24.68 7.13
C ALA A 120 22.78 23.79 6.03
N ILE A 121 23.58 23.20 5.13
CA ILE A 121 23.09 22.27 4.11
C ILE A 121 22.40 21.05 4.74
N SER A 122 23.00 20.44 5.78
CA SER A 122 22.38 19.29 6.48
C SER A 122 21.08 19.64 7.19
N ARG A 123 20.95 20.87 7.73
CA ARG A 123 19.67 21.39 8.23
C ARG A 123 18.64 21.56 7.12
N ALA A 124 19.04 22.05 5.95
CA ALA A 124 18.16 22.14 4.78
C ALA A 124 17.62 20.76 4.35
N ILE A 125 18.47 19.73 4.36
CA ILE A 125 18.06 18.35 4.08
C ILE A 125 17.07 17.86 5.14
N LEU A 126 17.34 18.12 6.42
CA LEU A 126 16.43 17.75 7.50
C LEU A 126 15.07 18.42 7.36
N ASP A 127 15.03 19.71 7.06
CA ASP A 127 13.78 20.46 6.85
C ASP A 127 12.97 19.88 5.69
N LEU A 128 13.62 19.46 4.60
CA LEU A 128 12.98 18.75 3.48
C LEU A 128 12.42 17.38 3.88
N VAL A 129 13.18 16.59 4.63
CA VAL A 129 12.74 15.28 5.13
C VAL A 129 11.50 15.42 6.03
N LEU A 130 11.48 16.47 6.87
CA LEU A 130 10.34 16.80 7.72
C LEU A 130 9.15 17.30 6.91
N TYR A 131 9.38 18.15 5.90
CA TYR A 131 8.34 18.65 5.00
C TYR A 131 7.62 17.52 4.26
N TYR A 132 8.38 16.55 3.72
CA TYR A 132 7.80 15.38 3.07
C TYR A 132 7.27 14.32 4.06
N ASN A 133 7.44 14.53 5.37
CA ASN A 133 7.00 13.62 6.43
C ASN A 133 7.53 12.18 6.26
N TRP A 134 8.80 12.04 5.86
CA TRP A 134 9.42 10.74 5.68
C TRP A 134 9.71 10.08 7.03
N LYS A 135 9.20 8.85 7.23
CA LYS A 135 9.41 8.08 8.46
C LYS A 135 10.58 7.11 8.39
N ILE A 136 10.92 6.64 7.20
CA ILE A 136 12.02 5.71 6.95
C ILE A 136 12.82 6.28 5.79
N VAL A 137 14.10 6.56 6.03
CA VAL A 137 14.99 7.20 5.07
C VAL A 137 16.26 6.37 4.95
N THR A 138 16.72 6.18 3.72
CA THR A 138 18.01 5.52 3.46
C THR A 138 19.01 6.55 2.98
N VAL A 139 20.12 6.69 3.70
CA VAL A 139 21.24 7.57 3.33
C VAL A 139 22.32 6.70 2.68
N VAL A 140 22.64 7.04 1.45
CA VAL A 140 23.69 6.41 0.64
C VAL A 140 24.79 7.43 0.42
N TYR A 141 26.00 7.16 0.92
CA TYR A 141 27.12 8.10 0.85
C TYR A 141 28.33 7.48 0.12
N GLU A 142 29.09 8.32 -0.57
CA GLU A 142 30.28 7.92 -1.34
C GLU A 142 31.50 7.69 -0.43
N ASP A 143 31.85 8.68 0.37
CA ASP A 143 33.08 8.73 1.15
C ASP A 143 32.83 8.93 2.65
N SER A 144 33.81 8.59 3.48
CA SER A 144 33.66 8.73 4.93
C SER A 144 33.41 10.16 5.38
N THR A 145 33.78 11.17 4.57
CA THR A 145 33.50 12.57 4.87
C THR A 145 32.03 12.95 4.67
N GLY A 146 31.30 12.24 3.80
CA GLY A 146 29.86 12.42 3.61
C GLY A 146 29.03 12.28 4.89
N LEU A 147 29.41 11.35 5.78
CA LEU A 147 28.77 11.19 7.10
C LEU A 147 28.92 12.43 7.99
N ILE A 148 30.05 13.14 7.86
CA ILE A 148 30.32 14.36 8.62
C ILE A 148 29.49 15.51 8.05
N ARG A 149 29.37 15.59 6.71
CA ARG A 149 28.50 16.58 6.05
C ARG A 149 27.04 16.41 6.44
N LEU A 150 26.59 15.17 6.64
CA LEU A 150 25.20 14.82 7.00
C LEU A 150 24.95 14.63 8.50
N GLN A 151 25.84 15.14 9.36
CA GLN A 151 25.79 14.88 10.80
C GLN A 151 24.46 15.29 11.45
N GLU A 152 23.87 16.42 11.06
CA GLU A 152 22.59 16.89 11.64
C GLU A 152 21.42 15.99 11.25
N LEU A 153 21.44 15.40 10.05
CA LEU A 153 20.45 14.41 9.63
C LEU A 153 20.62 13.11 10.43
N ILE A 154 21.86 12.66 10.66
CA ILE A 154 22.15 11.44 11.43
C ILE A 154 21.74 11.58 12.91
N LYS A 155 21.82 12.79 13.48
CA LYS A 155 21.32 13.10 14.84
C LYS A 155 19.80 13.24 14.92
N ALA A 156 19.09 13.38 13.79
CA ALA A 156 17.66 13.62 13.74
C ALA A 156 16.80 12.54 14.44
N PRO A 157 17.10 11.22 14.39
CA PRO A 157 16.32 10.18 15.04
C PRO A 157 16.18 10.34 16.57
N SER A 158 17.10 11.05 17.20
CA SER A 158 17.01 11.34 18.64
C SER A 158 15.95 12.39 18.97
N ARG A 159 15.57 13.23 18.00
CA ARG A 159 14.60 14.34 18.17
C ARG A 159 13.28 14.07 17.44
N TYR A 160 13.32 13.30 16.36
CA TYR A 160 12.19 13.01 15.49
C TYR A 160 12.04 11.49 15.33
N ASN A 161 10.81 11.00 15.21
CA ASN A 161 10.51 9.57 15.04
C ASN A 161 10.79 9.09 13.60
N ILE A 162 12.06 9.20 13.17
CA ILE A 162 12.55 8.87 11.83
C ILE A 162 13.54 7.71 11.96
N LYS A 163 13.37 6.66 11.14
CA LYS A 163 14.33 5.55 11.05
C LYS A 163 15.28 5.80 9.89
N ILE A 164 16.57 5.90 10.18
CA ILE A 164 17.60 6.11 9.16
C ILE A 164 18.37 4.81 8.94
N LYS A 165 18.48 4.38 7.69
CA LYS A 165 19.39 3.33 7.25
C LYS A 165 20.59 3.97 6.58
N ILE A 166 21.80 3.52 6.90
CA ILE A 166 23.04 4.10 6.42
C ILE A 166 23.75 3.06 5.56
N ARG A 167 24.09 3.41 4.33
CA ARG A 167 24.75 2.53 3.35
C ARG A 167 25.90 3.29 2.68
N GLN A 168 27.03 2.62 2.49
CA GLN A 168 28.18 3.18 1.80
C GLN A 168 28.24 2.66 0.35
N LEU A 169 28.58 3.53 -0.59
CA LEU A 169 28.89 3.12 -1.96
C LEU A 169 30.26 2.43 -2.01
N PRO A 170 30.42 1.35 -2.79
CA PRO A 170 31.66 0.60 -2.85
C PRO A 170 32.82 1.48 -3.36
N SER A 171 33.80 1.72 -2.49
CA SER A 171 34.99 2.52 -2.77
C SER A 171 35.97 1.70 -3.63
N GLY A 172 35.87 1.81 -4.96
CA GLY A 172 36.85 1.25 -5.90
C GLY A 172 36.28 0.45 -7.06
N ASN A 173 35.07 -0.10 -6.92
CA ASN A 173 34.33 -0.70 -8.03
C ASN A 173 33.10 0.16 -8.29
N LYS A 174 33.03 0.78 -9.48
CA LYS A 174 31.92 1.68 -9.88
C LYS A 174 30.56 0.98 -9.93
N ASP A 175 30.52 -0.33 -9.71
CA ASP A 175 29.29 -1.12 -9.73
C ASP A 175 28.57 -1.13 -8.38
N ALA A 176 27.53 -0.32 -8.25
CA ALA A 176 26.63 -0.28 -7.10
C ALA A 176 25.43 -1.23 -7.25
N ARG A 177 25.31 -2.00 -8.34
CA ARG A 177 24.17 -2.91 -8.57
C ARG A 177 23.92 -3.92 -7.44
N PRO A 178 24.94 -4.52 -6.78
CA PRO A 178 24.69 -5.41 -5.64
C PRO A 178 24.00 -4.71 -4.47
N LEU A 179 24.43 -3.48 -4.17
CA LEU A 179 23.81 -2.64 -3.14
C LEU A 179 22.38 -2.27 -3.53
N LEU A 180 22.17 -1.81 -4.77
CA LEU A 180 20.84 -1.48 -5.30
C LEU A 180 19.90 -2.69 -5.26
N LYS A 181 20.40 -3.91 -5.53
CA LYS A 181 19.61 -5.15 -5.43
C LYS A 181 19.17 -5.42 -3.99
N GLU A 182 20.04 -5.17 -3.02
CA GLU A 182 19.72 -5.29 -1.60
C GLU A 182 18.69 -4.22 -1.17
N MET A 183 18.86 -2.98 -1.63
CA MET A 183 17.91 -1.87 -1.38
C MET A 183 16.53 -2.17 -1.97
N LYS A 184 16.49 -2.71 -3.19
CA LYS A 184 15.26 -3.17 -3.85
C LYS A 184 14.57 -4.28 -3.05
N LYS A 185 15.34 -5.25 -2.55
CA LYS A 185 14.82 -6.31 -1.67
C LYS A 185 14.33 -5.75 -0.33
N GLY A 186 15.01 -4.73 0.19
CA GLY A 186 14.67 -4.00 1.40
C GLY A 186 13.49 -3.03 1.27
N LYS A 187 12.92 -2.87 0.06
CA LYS A 187 11.82 -1.95 -0.27
C LYS A 187 12.11 -0.50 0.16
N GLU A 188 13.30 -0.02 -0.19
CA GLU A 188 13.78 1.31 0.17
C GLU A 188 13.39 2.34 -0.89
N PHE A 189 12.26 3.03 -0.67
CA PHE A 189 11.69 3.98 -1.63
C PHE A 189 12.20 5.42 -1.47
N TYR A 190 12.55 5.83 -0.25
CA TYR A 190 13.05 7.17 0.08
C TYR A 190 14.55 7.11 0.31
N VAL A 191 15.32 7.61 -0.66
CA VAL A 191 16.78 7.48 -0.66
C VAL A 191 17.43 8.85 -0.88
N ILE A 192 18.40 9.17 -0.01
CA ILE A 192 19.27 10.34 -0.09
C ILE A 192 20.62 9.88 -0.61
N PHE A 193 21.07 10.43 -1.73
CA PHE A 193 22.39 10.20 -2.30
C PHE A 193 23.32 11.38 -2.00
N ASP A 194 24.37 11.10 -1.23
CA ASP A 194 25.48 12.02 -0.98
C ASP A 194 26.73 11.56 -1.72
N CYS A 195 26.88 12.08 -2.93
CA CYS A 195 27.94 11.69 -3.84
C CYS A 195 28.29 12.82 -4.82
N SER A 196 29.44 12.70 -5.47
CA SER A 196 29.89 13.60 -6.54
C SER A 196 28.96 13.56 -7.75
N HIS A 197 28.99 14.59 -8.60
CA HIS A 197 28.16 14.61 -9.81
C HIS A 197 28.53 13.47 -10.79
N GLU A 198 29.80 13.07 -10.86
CA GLU A 198 30.27 11.94 -11.68
C GLU A 198 29.65 10.62 -11.23
N THR A 199 29.71 10.34 -9.92
CA THR A 199 29.11 9.12 -9.36
C THR A 199 27.59 9.16 -9.38
N ALA A 200 26.97 10.32 -9.20
CA ALA A 200 25.52 10.49 -9.36
C ALA A 200 25.07 10.09 -10.78
N ALA A 201 25.80 10.50 -11.82
CA ALA A 201 25.50 10.11 -13.20
C ALA A 201 25.65 8.59 -13.44
N GLU A 202 26.65 7.95 -12.84
CA GLU A 202 26.83 6.49 -12.91
C GLU A 202 25.72 5.74 -12.17
N ILE A 203 25.33 6.21 -10.99
CA ILE A 203 24.26 5.62 -10.17
C ILE A 203 22.92 5.73 -10.89
N LEU A 204 22.59 6.88 -11.48
CA LEU A 204 21.34 7.05 -12.24
C LEU A 204 21.22 6.04 -13.39
N LYS A 205 22.31 5.79 -14.13
CA LYS A 205 22.35 4.76 -15.19
C LYS A 205 22.08 3.36 -14.62
N GLN A 206 22.65 3.05 -13.45
CA GLN A 206 22.47 1.74 -12.80
C GLN A 206 21.06 1.56 -12.25
N ILE A 207 20.49 2.58 -11.60
CA ILE A 207 19.10 2.57 -11.08
C ILE A 207 18.12 2.32 -12.21
N LEU A 208 18.31 2.97 -13.37
CA LEU A 208 17.50 2.74 -14.57
C LEU A 208 17.62 1.29 -15.05
N SER A 209 18.84 0.75 -15.18
CA SER A 209 19.07 -0.65 -15.60
C SER A 209 18.46 -1.69 -14.65
N MET A 210 18.33 -1.35 -13.36
CA MET A 210 17.77 -2.20 -12.33
C MET A 210 16.23 -2.11 -12.23
N GLY A 211 15.60 -1.26 -13.06
CA GLY A 211 14.17 -0.99 -13.00
C GLY A 211 13.76 -0.41 -11.65
N MET A 212 14.60 0.46 -11.08
CA MET A 212 14.32 1.21 -9.84
C MET A 212 13.94 2.67 -10.14
N MET A 213 13.50 2.93 -11.37
CA MET A 213 12.94 4.22 -11.81
C MET A 213 11.43 4.05 -12.00
N THR A 214 10.69 4.12 -10.90
CA THR A 214 9.21 4.06 -10.88
C THR A 214 8.66 5.19 -10.01
N GLU A 215 7.40 5.56 -10.20
CA GLU A 215 6.65 6.56 -9.41
C GLU A 215 6.75 6.45 -7.88
N TYR A 216 6.99 5.24 -7.38
CA TYR A 216 7.12 4.97 -5.94
C TYR A 216 8.43 5.48 -5.34
N TYR A 217 9.48 5.61 -6.14
CA TYR A 217 10.78 6.06 -5.65
C TYR A 217 10.82 7.58 -5.53
N HIS A 218 11.39 8.04 -4.43
CA HIS A 218 11.76 9.43 -4.24
C HIS A 218 13.26 9.50 -3.94
N TYR A 219 14.01 10.02 -4.91
CA TYR A 219 15.45 10.21 -4.80
C TYR A 219 15.76 11.67 -4.50
N PHE A 220 16.58 11.89 -3.47
CA PHE A 220 17.10 13.20 -3.14
C PHE A 220 18.63 13.20 -3.33
N PHE A 221 19.14 14.07 -4.19
CA PHE A 221 20.57 14.22 -4.44
C PHE A 221 21.10 15.45 -3.70
N THR A 222 22.12 15.26 -2.85
CA THR A 222 22.73 16.37 -2.09
C THR A 222 23.65 17.24 -2.95
N THR A 223 24.14 16.70 -4.08
CA THR A 223 25.00 17.44 -5.00
C THR A 223 24.29 18.69 -5.53
N LEU A 224 25.01 19.81 -5.51
CA LEU A 224 24.51 21.10 -5.99
C LEU A 224 24.44 21.15 -7.53
N ASP A 225 25.04 20.18 -8.22
CA ASP A 225 25.18 20.13 -9.68
C ASP A 225 24.12 19.23 -10.36
N LEU A 226 23.03 18.85 -9.67
CA LEU A 226 21.99 17.99 -10.26
C LEU A 226 21.38 18.60 -11.54
N PHE A 227 21.23 19.93 -11.58
CA PHE A 227 20.70 20.67 -12.72
C PHE A 227 21.61 20.58 -13.97
N ALA A 228 22.88 20.23 -13.79
CA ALA A 228 23.85 20.16 -14.86
C ALA A 228 23.99 18.74 -15.45
N LEU A 229 23.35 17.73 -14.86
CA LEU A 229 23.35 16.36 -15.38
C LEU A 229 22.32 16.18 -16.50
N ASP A 230 22.59 15.24 -17.41
CA ASP A 230 21.57 14.82 -18.39
C ASP A 230 20.49 13.97 -17.70
N LEU A 231 19.33 14.60 -17.53
CA LEU A 231 18.17 13.99 -16.88
C LEU A 231 17.06 13.57 -17.85
N GLU A 232 17.23 13.77 -19.16
CA GLU A 232 16.23 13.45 -20.19
C GLU A 232 15.77 11.98 -20.13
N PRO A 233 16.65 10.96 -19.99
CA PRO A 233 16.24 9.55 -19.95
C PRO A 233 15.33 9.19 -18.77
N TYR A 234 15.29 10.04 -17.74
CA TYR A 234 14.65 9.74 -16.47
C TYR A 234 13.33 10.46 -16.26
N ARG A 235 13.02 11.51 -17.04
CA ARG A 235 11.84 12.39 -16.82
C ARG A 235 10.52 11.64 -16.93
N TYR A 236 10.43 10.71 -17.88
CA TYR A 236 9.20 9.97 -18.18
C TYR A 236 8.99 8.72 -17.29
N SER A 237 9.87 8.49 -16.31
CA SER A 237 9.78 7.32 -15.43
C SER A 237 8.81 7.51 -14.23
N GLY A 238 8.26 8.71 -14.07
CA GLY A 238 7.36 9.08 -12.97
C GLY A 238 8.05 9.25 -11.61
N VAL A 239 9.38 9.04 -11.52
CA VAL A 239 10.16 9.15 -10.28
C VAL A 239 10.18 10.58 -9.76
N ASN A 240 9.96 10.74 -8.45
CA ASN A 240 10.19 12.02 -7.80
C ASN A 240 11.69 12.17 -7.54
N MET A 241 12.35 13.09 -8.25
CA MET A 241 13.75 13.38 -8.04
C MET A 241 13.92 14.83 -7.63
N THR A 242 14.54 15.04 -6.48
CA THR A 242 14.75 16.35 -5.89
C THR A 242 16.24 16.58 -5.65
N GLY A 243 16.65 17.84 -5.70
CA GLY A 243 18.01 18.23 -5.40
C GLY A 243 18.13 19.70 -5.09
N PHE A 244 19.35 20.11 -4.76
CA PHE A 244 19.65 21.49 -4.46
C PHE A 244 20.33 22.19 -5.63
N ARG A 245 20.10 23.50 -5.71
CA ARG A 245 20.76 24.39 -6.67
C ARG A 245 21.21 25.65 -5.94
N LEU A 246 22.50 25.94 -6.02
CA LEU A 246 23.07 27.16 -5.43
C LEU A 246 23.10 28.34 -6.43
N LEU A 247 23.16 28.05 -7.74
CA LEU A 247 23.16 29.10 -8.76
C LEU A 247 21.75 29.64 -9.00
N ASN A 248 21.63 30.97 -9.02
CA ASN A 248 20.38 31.63 -9.41
C ASN A 248 20.34 31.85 -10.92
N ILE A 249 20.02 30.79 -11.67
CA ILE A 249 19.94 30.80 -13.15
C ILE A 249 18.82 31.74 -13.63
N ASP A 250 17.78 31.92 -12.81
CA ASP A 250 16.61 32.75 -13.14
C ASP A 250 16.99 34.25 -13.20
N ASN A 251 18.15 34.65 -12.66
CA ASN A 251 18.66 36.00 -12.77
C ASN A 251 19.28 36.24 -14.16
N PRO A 252 18.81 37.25 -14.94
CA PRO A 252 19.31 37.50 -16.29
C PRO A 252 20.80 37.84 -16.34
N GLN A 253 21.36 38.44 -15.28
CA GLN A 253 22.80 38.70 -15.20
C GLN A 253 23.60 37.40 -15.16
N VAL A 254 23.14 36.43 -14.36
CA VAL A 254 23.76 35.11 -14.21
C VAL A 254 23.64 34.31 -15.51
N SER A 255 22.45 34.29 -16.13
CA SER A 255 22.23 33.64 -17.43
C SER A 255 23.19 34.17 -18.50
N SER A 256 23.37 35.50 -18.58
CA SER A 256 24.29 36.10 -19.56
C SER A 256 25.75 35.72 -19.36
N VAL A 257 26.17 35.46 -18.11
CA VAL A 257 27.53 35.02 -17.79
C VAL A 257 27.70 33.54 -18.13
N ILE A 258 26.68 32.71 -17.86
CA ILE A 258 26.65 31.29 -18.21
C ILE A 258 26.68 31.11 -19.73
N GLU A 259 25.96 31.94 -20.50
CA GLU A 259 26.01 31.94 -21.97
C GLU A 259 27.40 32.32 -22.51
N LYS A 260 28.07 33.31 -21.91
CA LYS A 260 29.45 33.64 -22.30
C LYS A 260 30.41 32.50 -21.98
N TRP A 261 30.21 31.86 -20.83
CA TRP A 261 30.99 30.70 -20.40
C TRP A 261 30.81 29.52 -21.35
N SER A 262 29.57 29.23 -21.79
CA SER A 262 29.29 28.13 -22.72
C SER A 262 29.98 28.34 -24.07
N MET A 263 29.98 29.58 -24.57
CA MET A 263 30.66 29.94 -25.83
C MET A 263 32.18 29.78 -25.77
N GLU A 264 32.81 30.13 -24.64
CA GLU A 264 34.26 29.92 -24.45
C GLU A 264 34.59 28.43 -24.24
N ARG A 265 33.67 27.67 -23.64
CA ARG A 265 33.83 26.22 -23.40
C ARG A 265 33.68 25.38 -24.66
N LEU A 266 32.82 25.77 -25.61
CA LEU A 266 32.65 25.09 -26.91
C LEU A 266 33.92 25.10 -27.78
N GLN A 267 34.92 25.92 -27.45
CA GLN A 267 36.24 25.91 -28.10
C GLN A 267 37.15 24.80 -27.56
N ALA A 268 36.80 24.17 -26.44
CA ALA A 268 37.51 23.02 -25.87
C ALA A 268 36.90 21.69 -26.35
N PRO A 269 37.69 20.61 -26.50
CA PRO A 269 37.15 19.33 -26.98
C PRO A 269 36.13 18.74 -25.98
N PRO A 270 34.97 18.22 -26.45
CA PRO A 270 33.92 17.68 -25.59
C PRO A 270 34.40 16.39 -24.90
N LYS A 271 34.08 16.24 -23.61
CA LYS A 271 34.27 14.99 -22.85
C LYS A 271 32.92 14.29 -22.63
N PRO A 272 32.62 13.19 -23.34
CA PRO A 272 31.37 12.46 -23.18
C PRO A 272 31.25 11.67 -21.86
N GLU A 273 32.32 11.58 -21.05
CA GLU A 273 32.37 10.68 -19.88
C GLU A 273 31.86 11.26 -18.56
N THR A 274 31.59 12.57 -18.49
CA THR A 274 31.25 13.24 -17.21
C THR A 274 29.75 13.23 -16.88
N GLY A 275 28.89 12.95 -17.86
CA GLY A 275 27.42 12.96 -17.68
C GLY A 275 26.80 14.35 -17.52
N LEU A 276 27.60 15.42 -17.63
CA LEU A 276 27.09 16.79 -17.66
C LEU A 276 26.57 17.19 -19.03
N LEU A 277 25.53 18.02 -19.04
CA LEU A 277 25.06 18.76 -20.20
C LEU A 277 26.16 19.71 -20.69
N ASP A 278 26.32 19.77 -22.02
CA ASP A 278 27.37 20.60 -22.62
C ASP A 278 27.11 22.10 -22.41
N GLY A 279 28.17 22.87 -22.20
CA GLY A 279 28.08 24.32 -21.97
C GLY A 279 27.62 24.76 -20.57
N MET A 280 27.18 23.86 -19.68
CA MET A 280 26.75 24.24 -18.33
C MET A 280 27.94 24.56 -17.40
N MET A 281 27.78 25.58 -16.55
CA MET A 281 28.77 25.95 -15.54
C MET A 281 28.50 25.20 -14.22
N THR A 282 29.50 24.49 -13.71
CA THR A 282 29.40 23.77 -12.43
C THR A 282 29.42 24.73 -11.24
N THR A 283 28.93 24.28 -10.09
CA THR A 283 28.96 25.05 -8.84
C THR A 283 30.38 25.35 -8.38
N GLU A 284 31.34 24.44 -8.58
CA GLU A 284 32.76 24.67 -8.31
C GLU A 284 33.34 25.81 -9.17
N ALA A 285 32.99 25.87 -10.45
CA ALA A 285 33.36 26.99 -11.33
C ALA A 285 32.72 28.31 -10.89
N ALA A 286 31.43 28.27 -10.51
CA ALA A 286 30.71 29.44 -10.04
C ALA A 286 31.34 30.03 -8.78
N LEU A 287 31.70 29.18 -7.81
CA LEU A 287 32.36 29.59 -6.58
C LEU A 287 33.76 30.17 -6.85
N MET A 288 34.51 29.61 -7.79
CA MET A 288 35.81 30.16 -8.21
C MET A 288 35.65 31.53 -8.87
N TYR A 289 34.67 31.68 -9.76
CA TYR A 289 34.35 32.96 -10.39
C TYR A 289 34.01 34.03 -9.34
N ASP A 290 33.11 33.70 -8.42
CA ASP A 290 32.69 34.58 -7.32
C ASP A 290 33.86 34.92 -6.39
N ALA A 291 34.76 33.97 -6.12
CA ALA A 291 35.96 34.18 -5.30
C ALA A 291 36.90 35.24 -5.90
N VAL A 292 37.11 35.21 -7.22
CA VAL A 292 37.94 36.21 -7.92
C VAL A 292 37.30 37.60 -7.85
N TYR A 293 35.99 37.70 -8.08
CA TYR A 293 35.25 38.97 -7.98
C TYR A 293 35.30 39.54 -6.56
N LEU A 294 35.16 38.69 -5.54
CA LEU A 294 35.24 39.12 -4.15
C LEU A 294 36.61 39.74 -3.82
N VAL A 295 37.70 39.10 -4.25
CA VAL A 295 39.06 39.64 -4.06
C VAL A 295 39.25 40.93 -4.85
N ALA A 296 38.69 41.04 -6.06
CA ALA A 296 38.75 42.27 -6.85
C ALA A 296 38.02 43.44 -6.17
N VAL A 297 36.82 43.20 -5.61
CA VAL A 297 36.06 44.20 -4.84
C VAL A 297 36.82 44.64 -3.58
N ALA A 298 37.41 43.70 -2.84
CA ALA A 298 38.25 44.02 -1.68
C ALA A 298 39.49 44.83 -2.09
N SER A 299 40.10 44.48 -3.21
CA SER A 299 41.28 45.14 -3.77
C SER A 299 41.00 46.57 -4.24
N GLN A 300 39.81 46.82 -4.80
CA GLN A 300 39.34 48.16 -5.18
C GLN A 300 39.24 49.08 -3.96
N ARG A 301 38.72 48.58 -2.83
CA ARG A 301 38.64 49.32 -1.55
C ARG A 301 40.02 49.55 -0.92
N ALA A 302 41.02 48.77 -1.30
CA ALA A 302 42.39 48.80 -0.78
C ALA A 302 43.34 49.68 -1.62
N SER A 303 42.92 50.90 -2.01
CA SER A 303 43.59 51.75 -3.01
C SER A 303 44.99 52.29 -2.64
N GLN A 304 45.54 51.96 -1.46
CA GLN A 304 46.88 52.41 -0.99
C GLN A 304 47.70 51.29 -0.31
N MET A 305 47.52 50.03 -0.71
CA MET A 305 48.29 48.90 -0.15
C MET A 305 49.37 48.43 -1.13
N THR A 306 50.60 48.32 -0.65
CA THR A 306 51.73 47.73 -1.39
C THR A 306 51.86 46.25 -1.07
N VAL A 307 51.87 45.41 -2.09
CA VAL A 307 52.18 43.99 -1.96
C VAL A 307 53.69 43.84 -1.77
N SER A 308 54.11 42.93 -0.87
CA SER A 308 55.53 42.69 -0.57
C SER A 308 55.90 41.26 -0.93
N SER A 309 57.12 41.06 -1.45
CA SER A 309 57.72 39.73 -1.59
C SER A 309 58.02 39.18 -0.20
N LEU A 310 57.53 37.97 0.08
CA LEU A 310 57.71 37.27 1.36
C LEU A 310 58.53 36.00 1.14
N GLN A 311 59.30 35.60 2.14
CA GLN A 311 60.12 34.39 2.10
C GLN A 311 59.62 33.45 3.19
N CYS A 312 59.10 32.27 2.84
CA CYS A 312 58.53 31.35 3.83
C CYS A 312 59.47 30.95 4.97
N HIS A 313 60.78 30.84 4.69
CA HIS A 313 61.80 30.54 5.70
C HIS A 313 62.04 31.68 6.69
N ARG A 314 61.58 32.90 6.37
CA ARG A 314 61.68 34.08 7.23
C ARG A 314 60.28 34.41 7.74
N HIS A 315 60.08 34.37 9.06
CA HIS A 315 58.81 34.70 9.71
C HIS A 315 58.50 36.22 9.69
N LYS A 316 58.57 36.86 8.53
CA LYS A 316 58.19 38.27 8.34
C LYS A 316 56.81 38.32 7.71
N PRO A 317 55.76 38.68 8.46
CA PRO A 317 54.40 38.76 7.92
C PRO A 317 54.22 40.00 7.04
N TRP A 318 53.18 39.97 6.20
CA TRP A 318 52.81 41.12 5.38
C TRP A 318 52.10 42.19 6.21
N ARG A 319 52.74 43.36 6.35
CA ARG A 319 52.24 44.49 7.17
C ARG A 319 50.77 44.88 6.93
N PHE A 320 50.28 44.77 5.69
CA PHE A 320 48.90 45.13 5.33
C PHE A 320 47.94 43.93 5.30
N GLY A 321 48.44 42.72 5.56
CA GLY A 321 47.67 41.47 5.56
C GLY A 321 46.42 41.50 6.43
N PRO A 322 46.49 41.84 7.73
CA PRO A 322 45.33 41.90 8.61
C PRO A 322 44.27 42.90 8.11
N ARG A 323 44.71 44.06 7.59
CA ARG A 323 43.81 45.08 7.06
C ARG A 323 43.13 44.61 5.78
N PHE A 324 43.85 43.93 4.89
CA PHE A 324 43.29 43.39 3.66
C PHE A 324 42.33 42.22 3.93
N MET A 325 42.66 41.34 4.87
CA MET A 325 41.78 40.27 5.35
C MET A 325 40.44 40.82 5.88
N ASN A 326 40.47 41.89 6.68
CA ASN A 326 39.25 42.53 7.15
C ASN A 326 38.40 43.11 6.00
N LEU A 327 39.04 43.71 4.98
CA LEU A 327 38.33 44.19 3.79
C LEU A 327 37.68 43.04 3.00
N ILE A 328 38.31 41.87 2.94
CA ILE A 328 37.73 40.67 2.31
C ILE A 328 36.54 40.18 3.13
N LYS A 329 36.65 40.08 4.47
CA LYS A 329 35.55 39.66 5.35
C LYS A 329 34.36 40.65 5.34
N GLU A 330 34.61 41.93 5.08
CA GLU A 330 33.58 42.98 4.95
C GLU A 330 33.08 43.19 3.51
N ALA A 331 33.68 42.50 2.54
CA ALA A 331 33.22 42.57 1.16
C ALA A 331 31.82 41.95 1.06
N ARG A 332 30.94 42.65 0.35
CA ARG A 332 29.61 42.19 -0.02
C ARG A 332 29.55 42.19 -1.53
N TRP A 333 29.17 41.05 -2.08
CA TRP A 333 29.07 40.84 -3.52
C TRP A 333 27.86 39.97 -3.82
N ASP A 334 27.07 40.37 -4.80
CA ASP A 334 26.00 39.56 -5.35
C ASP A 334 26.54 38.89 -6.62
N GLY A 335 26.96 37.63 -6.46
CA GLY A 335 27.62 36.84 -7.49
C GLY A 335 26.69 35.85 -8.19
N LEU A 336 27.28 34.86 -8.85
CA LEU A 336 26.55 33.80 -9.55
C LEU A 336 25.81 32.88 -8.56
N THR A 337 26.39 32.71 -7.37
CA THR A 337 25.79 31.95 -6.25
C THR A 337 24.90 32.82 -5.34
N GLY A 338 24.45 33.98 -5.82
CA GLY A 338 23.62 34.92 -5.07
C GLY A 338 24.43 35.79 -4.11
N ARG A 339 23.82 36.18 -3.00
CA ARG A 339 24.44 37.06 -2.02
C ARG A 339 25.55 36.36 -1.27
N ILE A 340 26.74 36.95 -1.25
CA ILE A 340 27.91 36.45 -0.53
C ILE A 340 28.20 37.36 0.65
N THR A 341 28.04 36.80 1.86
CA THR A 341 28.47 37.44 3.10
C THR A 341 29.19 36.44 3.99
N PHE A 342 30.23 36.93 4.67
CA PHE A 342 30.99 36.12 5.63
C PHE A 342 30.67 36.58 7.04
N ASN A 343 30.65 35.63 7.97
CA ASN A 343 30.64 35.98 9.37
C ASN A 343 32.03 36.51 9.76
N LYS A 344 32.05 37.67 10.42
CA LYS A 344 33.27 38.43 10.74
C LYS A 344 34.24 37.65 11.64
N THR A 345 33.72 36.71 12.44
CA THR A 345 34.48 35.96 13.44
C THR A 345 35.20 34.74 12.86
N ASP A 346 34.53 33.96 12.00
CA ASP A 346 35.01 32.67 11.49
C ASP A 346 35.40 32.70 10.00
N GLY A 347 35.07 33.76 9.25
CA GLY A 347 35.37 33.86 7.82
C GLY A 347 34.57 32.88 6.94
N LEU A 348 33.48 32.31 7.47
CA LEU A 348 32.65 31.32 6.78
C LEU A 348 31.38 31.94 6.20
N ARG A 349 30.94 31.41 5.05
CA ARG A 349 29.66 31.77 4.42
C ARG A 349 28.51 30.99 5.06
N LYS A 350 27.82 31.63 6.00
CA LYS A 350 26.66 31.06 6.73
C LYS A 350 25.30 31.50 6.17
N ASP A 351 25.25 32.68 5.54
CA ASP A 351 24.05 33.24 4.93
C ASP A 351 24.10 33.03 3.41
N PHE A 352 23.19 32.19 2.91
CA PHE A 352 23.03 31.86 1.50
C PHE A 352 21.62 31.32 1.27
N ASP A 353 21.13 31.51 0.05
CA ASP A 353 19.87 30.95 -0.41
C ASP A 353 20.17 29.65 -1.19
N LEU A 354 19.37 28.63 -0.93
CA LEU A 354 19.45 27.33 -1.59
C LEU A 354 18.13 27.05 -2.30
N ASP A 355 18.17 27.00 -3.62
CA ASP A 355 17.01 26.65 -4.41
C ASP A 355 16.79 25.13 -4.34
N ILE A 356 15.53 24.74 -4.20
CA ILE A 356 15.13 23.33 -4.25
C ILE A 356 14.51 23.10 -5.62
N ILE A 357 15.09 22.17 -6.35
CA ILE A 357 14.65 21.79 -7.68
C ILE A 357 14.07 20.38 -7.66
N SER A 358 13.01 20.19 -8.44
CA SER A 358 12.39 18.89 -8.69
C SER A 358 12.45 18.58 -10.17
N LEU A 359 12.66 17.31 -10.51
CA LEU A 359 12.44 16.82 -11.86
C LEU A 359 10.93 16.72 -12.14
N LYS A 360 10.52 17.26 -13.27
CA LYS A 360 9.19 17.17 -13.89
C LYS A 360 9.35 16.67 -15.33
N GLU A 361 8.24 16.37 -16.00
CA GLU A 361 8.26 15.92 -17.40
C GLU A 361 8.88 16.98 -18.33
N GLU A 362 8.57 18.26 -18.10
CA GLU A 362 9.11 19.41 -18.85
C GLU A 362 10.61 19.68 -18.56
N GLY A 363 11.15 19.17 -17.44
CA GLY A 363 12.53 19.41 -17.02
C GLY A 363 12.69 19.65 -15.52
N THR A 364 13.80 20.28 -15.13
CA THR A 364 14.02 20.65 -13.72
C THR A 364 13.36 21.98 -13.42
N GLU A 365 12.50 22.00 -12.41
CA GLU A 365 11.75 23.19 -12.00
C GLU A 365 12.05 23.52 -10.54
N LYS A 366 12.10 24.81 -10.21
CA LYS A 366 12.27 25.31 -8.84
C LYS A 366 10.95 25.22 -8.07
N ILE A 367 10.95 24.44 -6.98
CA ILE A 367 9.77 24.17 -6.14
C ILE A 367 9.81 24.90 -4.78
N GLY A 368 10.94 25.49 -4.42
CA GLY A 368 11.09 26.23 -3.18
C GLY A 368 12.47 26.85 -3.01
N VAL A 369 12.61 27.61 -1.92
CA VAL A 369 13.84 28.26 -1.48
C VAL A 369 14.06 27.94 -0.01
N TRP A 370 15.29 27.63 0.37
CA TRP A 370 15.72 27.48 1.74
C TRP A 370 16.76 28.54 2.08
N ASN A 371 16.65 29.13 3.27
CA ASN A 371 17.65 30.06 3.79
C ASN A 371 17.96 29.71 5.25
N SER A 372 19.22 29.85 5.66
CA SER A 372 19.71 29.61 7.03
C SER A 372 18.89 30.30 8.14
N ASN A 373 18.30 31.45 7.86
CA ASN A 373 17.55 32.26 8.84
C ASN A 373 16.04 32.00 8.81
N SER A 374 15.44 31.87 7.61
CA SER A 374 13.99 31.72 7.47
C SER A 374 13.54 30.25 7.40
N GLY A 375 14.47 29.31 7.21
CA GLY A 375 14.17 27.91 6.97
C GLY A 375 13.61 27.68 5.56
N LEU A 376 12.87 26.58 5.41
CA LEU A 376 12.27 26.15 4.17
C LEU A 376 11.02 26.97 3.81
N ASN A 377 11.03 27.59 2.63
CA ASN A 377 9.87 28.24 2.04
C ASN A 377 9.56 27.62 0.66
N MET A 378 8.50 26.82 0.60
CA MET A 378 8.08 26.16 -0.63
C MET A 378 7.19 27.10 -1.45
N THR A 379 7.55 27.33 -2.71
CA THR A 379 6.74 28.10 -3.66
C THR A 379 5.62 27.28 -4.27
N ASP A 380 5.69 25.96 -4.11
CA ASP A 380 4.61 25.06 -4.44
C ASP A 380 3.37 25.48 -3.62
N SER A 381 2.35 25.98 -4.31
CA SER A 381 1.06 26.39 -3.76
C SER A 381 0.34 25.16 -3.18
N ASN A 382 0.83 24.68 -2.05
CA ASN A 382 0.32 23.52 -1.33
C ASN A 382 -1.00 23.82 -0.61
N LYS A 383 -1.68 24.93 -0.95
CA LYS A 383 -3.07 25.18 -0.57
C LYS A 383 -4.07 24.31 -1.33
N ASP A 384 -3.66 23.67 -2.43
CA ASP A 384 -4.55 22.80 -3.20
C ASP A 384 -4.41 21.31 -2.86
N ARG A 385 -3.41 20.91 -2.07
CA ARG A 385 -3.20 19.50 -1.68
C ARG A 385 -4.05 19.01 -0.51
N SER A 386 -4.75 19.90 0.19
CA SER A 386 -5.58 19.55 1.36
C SER A 386 -7.09 19.57 1.13
N THR A 387 -7.61 19.82 -0.08
CA THR A 387 -9.08 19.89 -0.26
C THR A 387 -9.71 19.09 -1.40
N ASN A 388 -9.01 18.59 -2.41
CA ASN A 388 -9.64 17.83 -3.50
C ASN A 388 -8.88 16.53 -3.81
N ILE A 389 -9.28 15.42 -3.16
CA ILE A 389 -8.87 14.05 -3.56
C ILE A 389 -9.25 13.77 -5.03
N THR A 390 -10.27 14.47 -5.54
CA THR A 390 -10.73 14.43 -6.93
C THR A 390 -9.70 14.94 -7.95
N ASP A 391 -8.88 15.95 -7.63
CA ASP A 391 -7.90 16.49 -8.59
C ASP A 391 -6.58 15.68 -8.61
N SER A 392 -6.28 14.92 -7.54
CA SER A 392 -5.08 14.06 -7.44
C SER A 392 -5.20 12.75 -8.23
N LEU A 393 -6.43 12.31 -8.53
CA LEU A 393 -6.74 11.06 -9.21
C LEU A 393 -7.20 11.29 -10.66
N ALA A 394 -7.62 12.52 -10.99
CA ALA A 394 -7.99 12.91 -12.34
C ALA A 394 -6.85 12.63 -13.33
N ASN A 395 -7.18 11.93 -14.43
CA ASN A 395 -6.27 11.58 -15.53
C ASN A 395 -5.10 10.63 -15.19
N ARG A 396 -5.10 9.96 -14.03
CA ARG A 396 -4.15 8.86 -13.76
C ARG A 396 -4.76 7.52 -14.15
N THR A 397 -3.97 6.66 -14.77
CA THR A 397 -4.34 5.28 -15.08
C THR A 397 -3.97 4.37 -13.91
N LEU A 398 -4.94 3.90 -13.15
CA LEU A 398 -4.76 2.96 -12.05
C LEU A 398 -4.75 1.52 -12.56
N ILE A 399 -3.76 0.74 -12.16
CA ILE A 399 -3.72 -0.69 -12.43
C ILE A 399 -4.57 -1.41 -11.39
N VAL A 400 -5.69 -1.97 -11.81
CA VAL A 400 -6.62 -2.69 -10.94
C VAL A 400 -6.41 -4.18 -11.09
N THR A 401 -5.94 -4.84 -10.03
CA THR A 401 -5.85 -6.30 -9.98
C THR A 401 -7.18 -6.92 -9.57
N THR A 402 -7.56 -8.00 -10.23
CA THR A 402 -8.78 -8.76 -9.93
C THR A 402 -8.63 -10.25 -10.25
N ILE A 403 -9.64 -11.04 -9.90
CA ILE A 403 -9.71 -12.48 -10.11
C ILE A 403 -11.02 -12.83 -10.82
N LEU A 404 -11.01 -13.84 -11.68
CA LEU A 404 -12.22 -14.36 -12.32
C LEU A 404 -13.05 -15.14 -11.30
N GLU A 405 -14.25 -14.63 -11.00
CA GLU A 405 -15.18 -15.24 -10.06
C GLU A 405 -16.59 -14.75 -10.39
N ASP A 406 -17.50 -15.67 -10.70
CA ASP A 406 -18.89 -15.35 -11.02
C ASP A 406 -19.67 -14.96 -9.74
N PRO A 407 -20.53 -13.92 -9.74
CA PRO A 407 -20.83 -12.94 -10.80
C PRO A 407 -20.02 -11.63 -10.69
N TYR A 408 -18.91 -11.65 -9.96
CA TYR A 408 -18.12 -10.45 -9.67
C TYR A 408 -17.32 -9.99 -10.89
N VAL A 409 -16.61 -10.93 -11.53
CA VAL A 409 -15.78 -10.71 -12.72
C VAL A 409 -15.90 -11.93 -13.63
N MET A 410 -16.49 -11.72 -14.80
CA MET A 410 -16.77 -12.73 -15.82
C MET A 410 -16.21 -12.27 -17.16
N TYR A 411 -15.96 -13.21 -18.07
CA TYR A 411 -15.69 -12.86 -19.46
C TYR A 411 -16.98 -12.44 -20.16
N LYS A 412 -16.94 -11.28 -20.82
CA LYS A 412 -18.05 -10.78 -21.62
C LYS A 412 -18.22 -11.61 -22.88
N LYS A 413 -19.39 -12.21 -23.06
CA LYS A 413 -19.73 -12.93 -24.30
C LYS A 413 -20.01 -11.91 -25.40
N SER A 414 -19.20 -11.90 -26.45
CA SER A 414 -19.40 -11.04 -27.62
C SER A 414 -18.92 -11.75 -28.88
N ASP A 415 -19.63 -11.52 -29.98
CA ASP A 415 -19.25 -12.03 -31.31
C ASP A 415 -18.00 -11.30 -31.86
N LYS A 416 -17.64 -10.14 -31.30
CA LYS A 416 -16.45 -9.37 -31.67
C LYS A 416 -15.34 -9.56 -30.64
N PRO A 417 -14.06 -9.65 -31.07
CA PRO A 417 -12.95 -9.66 -30.14
C PRO A 417 -12.87 -8.32 -29.41
N LEU A 418 -13.09 -8.35 -28.09
CA LEU A 418 -12.97 -7.20 -27.21
C LEU A 418 -11.53 -7.09 -26.70
N TYR A 419 -11.05 -5.86 -26.50
CA TYR A 419 -9.68 -5.58 -26.04
C TYR A 419 -9.72 -4.71 -24.77
N GLY A 420 -8.66 -4.78 -23.96
CA GLY A 420 -8.54 -3.96 -22.75
C GLY A 420 -9.57 -4.33 -21.68
N ASN A 421 -10.25 -3.32 -21.12
CA ASN A 421 -11.19 -3.46 -20.01
C ASN A 421 -12.53 -4.08 -20.44
N ASP A 422 -12.96 -3.87 -21.67
CA ASP A 422 -14.28 -4.31 -22.16
C ASP A 422 -14.42 -5.83 -22.27
N ARG A 423 -13.31 -6.57 -22.12
CA ARG A 423 -13.29 -8.04 -22.09
C ARG A 423 -14.01 -8.64 -20.89
N PHE A 424 -14.17 -7.86 -19.82
CA PHE A 424 -14.73 -8.32 -18.56
C PHE A 424 -16.08 -7.64 -18.27
N GLU A 425 -16.97 -8.36 -17.60
CA GLU A 425 -18.24 -7.86 -17.09
C GLU A 425 -18.52 -8.44 -15.70
N GLY A 426 -19.38 -7.79 -14.91
CA GLY A 426 -19.76 -8.28 -13.59
C GLY A 426 -19.83 -7.20 -12.53
N TYR A 427 -20.28 -7.57 -11.33
CA TYR A 427 -20.57 -6.63 -10.25
C TYR A 427 -19.38 -5.74 -9.87
N CYS A 428 -18.16 -6.30 -9.82
CA CYS A 428 -16.96 -5.54 -9.47
C CYS A 428 -16.53 -4.58 -10.58
N LEU A 429 -16.82 -4.89 -11.85
CA LEU A 429 -16.50 -4.02 -12.99
C LEU A 429 -17.46 -2.84 -13.03
N ASP A 430 -18.74 -3.07 -12.78
CA ASP A 430 -19.75 -2.00 -12.69
C ASP A 430 -19.46 -1.08 -11.51
N LEU A 431 -19.11 -1.64 -10.34
CA LEU A 431 -18.64 -0.86 -9.19
C LEU A 431 -17.40 -0.03 -9.53
N LEU A 432 -16.40 -0.61 -10.20
CA LEU A 432 -15.18 0.08 -10.59
C LEU A 432 -15.47 1.22 -11.59
N LYS A 433 -16.40 1.00 -12.53
CA LYS A 433 -16.85 2.01 -13.48
C LYS A 433 -17.53 3.18 -12.79
N GLU A 434 -18.41 2.93 -11.81
CA GLU A 434 -19.02 3.98 -11.01
C GLU A 434 -17.99 4.74 -10.17
N LEU A 435 -17.04 4.03 -9.55
CA LEU A 435 -15.94 4.68 -8.82
C LEU A 435 -15.09 5.58 -9.73
N SER A 436 -14.79 5.11 -10.94
CA SER A 436 -14.07 5.88 -11.96
C SER A 436 -14.83 7.11 -12.43
N ASN A 437 -16.15 7.00 -12.65
CA ASN A 437 -17.00 8.14 -13.03
C ASN A 437 -17.08 9.20 -11.92
N ILE A 438 -17.15 8.79 -10.66
CA ILE A 438 -17.26 9.72 -9.51
C ILE A 438 -15.92 10.38 -9.20
N LEU A 439 -14.83 9.62 -9.24
CA LEU A 439 -13.50 10.07 -8.80
C LEU A 439 -12.63 10.58 -9.96
N GLY A 440 -13.02 10.35 -11.21
CA GLY A 440 -12.36 10.87 -12.41
C GLY A 440 -11.05 10.16 -12.81
N PHE A 441 -10.74 8.98 -12.27
CA PHE A 441 -9.53 8.23 -12.65
C PHE A 441 -9.77 7.30 -13.84
N ILE A 442 -8.74 7.07 -14.64
CA ILE A 442 -8.73 6.05 -15.69
C ILE A 442 -8.22 4.75 -15.05
N TYR A 443 -8.63 3.58 -15.53
CA TYR A 443 -8.17 2.31 -14.97
C TYR A 443 -7.83 1.30 -16.06
N GLU A 444 -6.94 0.37 -15.73
CA GLU A 444 -6.60 -0.80 -16.54
C GLU A 444 -6.80 -2.06 -15.68
N VAL A 445 -7.70 -2.96 -16.09
CA VAL A 445 -7.99 -4.20 -15.36
C VAL A 445 -6.98 -5.28 -15.75
N LYS A 446 -6.28 -5.84 -14.75
CA LYS A 446 -5.37 -6.99 -14.89
C LYS A 446 -5.83 -8.14 -14.02
N LEU A 447 -5.74 -9.35 -14.57
CA LEU A 447 -5.97 -10.56 -13.80
C LEU A 447 -4.72 -10.87 -12.97
N VAL A 448 -4.94 -11.29 -11.73
CA VAL A 448 -3.87 -11.73 -10.84
C VAL A 448 -3.08 -12.89 -11.45
N SER A 449 -1.76 -12.81 -11.35
CA SER A 449 -0.87 -13.71 -12.10
C SER A 449 -0.98 -15.19 -11.71
N ASP A 450 -1.29 -15.47 -10.44
CA ASP A 450 -1.34 -16.83 -9.87
C ASP A 450 -2.77 -17.35 -9.64
N GLY A 451 -3.79 -16.57 -9.98
CA GLY A 451 -5.20 -16.93 -9.77
C GLY A 451 -5.62 -17.03 -8.30
N LYS A 452 -4.90 -16.39 -7.36
CA LYS A 452 -5.18 -16.50 -5.92
C LYS A 452 -5.52 -15.15 -5.28
N TYR A 453 -6.36 -15.19 -4.25
CA TYR A 453 -6.70 -14.02 -3.44
C TYR A 453 -5.49 -13.44 -2.69
N GLY A 454 -4.69 -14.32 -2.08
CA GLY A 454 -3.52 -13.96 -1.31
C GLY A 454 -3.58 -14.53 0.10
N ALA A 455 -2.63 -15.43 0.37
CA ALA A 455 -2.41 -16.12 1.63
C ALA A 455 -0.93 -16.05 2.00
N GLN A 456 -0.64 -16.24 3.29
CA GLN A 456 0.70 -16.22 3.83
C GLN A 456 1.26 -17.64 3.93
N ASN A 457 2.43 -17.88 3.34
CA ASN A 457 3.17 -19.14 3.48
C ASN A 457 3.77 -19.28 4.88
N ASP A 458 4.22 -20.48 5.27
CA ASP A 458 4.84 -20.72 6.59
C ASP A 458 6.11 -19.88 6.84
N LYS A 459 6.78 -19.40 5.77
CA LYS A 459 7.92 -18.48 5.81
C LYS A 459 7.54 -17.00 5.99
N GLY A 460 6.24 -16.69 6.04
CA GLY A 460 5.72 -15.34 6.17
C GLY A 460 5.55 -14.55 4.86
N GLU A 461 5.86 -15.15 3.71
CA GLU A 461 5.72 -14.52 2.40
C GLU A 461 4.28 -14.56 1.87
N TRP A 462 3.84 -13.47 1.24
CA TRP A 462 2.52 -13.36 0.61
C TRP A 462 2.53 -13.74 -0.87
N ASN A 463 1.39 -14.22 -1.36
CA ASN A 463 1.07 -14.44 -2.79
C ASN A 463 -0.24 -13.72 -3.19
N GLY A 464 -0.73 -13.95 -4.41
CA GLY A 464 -2.01 -13.42 -4.89
C GLY A 464 -2.09 -11.91 -5.04
N MET A 465 -3.32 -11.41 -5.12
CA MET A 465 -3.65 -9.98 -5.21
C MET A 465 -3.04 -9.18 -4.05
N VAL A 466 -3.01 -9.76 -2.84
CA VAL A 466 -2.39 -9.12 -1.66
C VAL A 466 -0.90 -8.84 -1.89
N LYS A 467 -0.16 -9.79 -2.50
CA LYS A 467 1.26 -9.57 -2.83
C LYS A 467 1.42 -8.50 -3.90
N GLU A 468 0.56 -8.49 -4.92
CA GLU A 468 0.61 -7.48 -5.98
C GLU A 468 0.42 -6.05 -5.44
N LEU A 469 -0.44 -5.86 -4.42
CA LEU A 469 -0.57 -4.59 -3.71
C LEU A 469 0.66 -4.27 -2.83
N ILE A 470 1.21 -5.25 -2.11
CA ILE A 470 2.41 -5.10 -1.26
C ILE A 470 3.67 -4.77 -2.07
N ASP A 471 3.76 -5.31 -3.29
CA ASP A 471 4.86 -5.07 -4.22
C ASP A 471 4.56 -3.90 -5.18
N HIS A 472 3.42 -3.22 -5.00
CA HIS A 472 2.98 -2.10 -5.82
C HIS A 472 2.94 -2.39 -7.33
N LYS A 473 2.68 -3.65 -7.69
CA LYS A 473 2.39 -4.07 -9.08
C LYS A 473 0.98 -3.67 -9.51
N ALA A 474 0.07 -3.55 -8.54
CA ALA A 474 -1.27 -3.05 -8.71
C ALA A 474 -1.54 -1.91 -7.73
N ASP A 475 -2.35 -0.94 -8.15
CA ASP A 475 -2.73 0.23 -7.37
C ASP A 475 -3.98 -0.01 -6.52
N LEU A 476 -4.86 -0.88 -7.01
CA LEU A 476 -6.14 -1.18 -6.40
C LEU A 476 -6.47 -2.66 -6.61
N ALA A 477 -7.07 -3.29 -5.60
CA ALA A 477 -7.67 -4.61 -5.75
C ALA A 477 -9.18 -4.49 -5.59
N VAL A 478 -9.90 -4.59 -6.71
CA VAL A 478 -11.38 -4.63 -6.74
C VAL A 478 -11.81 -6.04 -7.12
N ALA A 479 -12.19 -6.79 -6.10
CA ALA A 479 -12.54 -8.20 -6.18
C ALA A 479 -13.43 -8.54 -4.96
N PRO A 480 -14.03 -9.74 -4.90
CA PRO A 480 -14.62 -10.28 -3.66
C PRO A 480 -13.53 -10.60 -2.62
N LEU A 481 -12.80 -9.57 -2.17
CA LEU A 481 -11.66 -9.70 -1.27
C LEU A 481 -12.12 -9.53 0.17
N THR A 482 -12.20 -10.64 0.90
CA THR A 482 -12.59 -10.68 2.31
C THR A 482 -11.59 -9.91 3.19
N ILE A 483 -12.11 -8.94 3.95
CA ILE A 483 -11.31 -8.18 4.93
C ILE A 483 -10.96 -9.12 6.09
N THR A 484 -9.66 -9.26 6.37
CA THR A 484 -9.16 -10.06 7.50
C THR A 484 -8.05 -9.33 8.22
N TYR A 485 -7.92 -9.55 9.53
CA TYR A 485 -6.89 -8.95 10.37
C TYR A 485 -5.46 -9.18 9.84
N VAL A 486 -5.20 -10.33 9.21
CA VAL A 486 -3.86 -10.66 8.68
C VAL A 486 -3.55 -9.84 7.42
N ARG A 487 -4.55 -9.58 6.57
CA ARG A 487 -4.40 -8.75 5.36
C ARG A 487 -4.32 -7.26 5.71
N GLU A 488 -5.13 -6.80 6.66
CA GLU A 488 -5.13 -5.40 7.13
C GLU A 488 -3.78 -4.94 7.71
N LYS A 489 -2.95 -5.88 8.18
CA LYS A 489 -1.58 -5.57 8.63
C LYS A 489 -0.62 -5.17 7.50
N VAL A 490 -0.91 -5.54 6.25
CA VAL A 490 0.02 -5.41 5.12
C VAL A 490 -0.55 -4.59 3.96
N ILE A 491 -1.87 -4.43 3.90
CA ILE A 491 -2.60 -3.59 2.95
C ILE A 491 -3.72 -2.86 3.70
N ASP A 492 -4.10 -1.68 3.20
CA ASP A 492 -5.23 -0.93 3.74
C ASP A 492 -6.53 -1.33 3.01
N PHE A 493 -7.66 -1.32 3.72
CA PHE A 493 -8.98 -1.61 3.15
C PHE A 493 -9.91 -0.41 3.21
N SER A 494 -10.82 -0.31 2.24
CA SER A 494 -12.00 0.54 2.36
C SER A 494 -12.95 0.00 3.44
N LYS A 495 -13.95 0.80 3.80
CA LYS A 495 -15.14 0.25 4.47
C LYS A 495 -15.74 -0.88 3.61
N PRO A 496 -16.29 -1.94 4.23
CA PRO A 496 -16.88 -3.03 3.47
C PRO A 496 -18.07 -2.52 2.66
N PHE A 497 -18.11 -2.85 1.37
CA PHE A 497 -19.22 -2.49 0.49
C PHE A 497 -20.32 -3.56 0.48
N MET A 498 -20.00 -4.78 0.91
CA MET A 498 -20.92 -5.91 1.00
C MET A 498 -20.60 -6.75 2.24
N THR A 499 -21.59 -6.92 3.13
CA THR A 499 -21.47 -7.74 4.34
C THR A 499 -22.00 -9.15 4.10
N LEU A 500 -21.26 -10.15 4.56
CA LEU A 500 -21.52 -11.57 4.32
C LEU A 500 -20.94 -12.44 5.44
N GLY A 501 -21.10 -13.75 5.33
CA GLY A 501 -20.49 -14.70 6.25
C GLY A 501 -20.31 -16.07 5.61
N ILE A 502 -19.62 -16.96 6.30
CA ILE A 502 -19.50 -18.36 5.92
C ILE A 502 -20.85 -19.04 6.15
N SER A 503 -21.30 -19.80 5.16
CA SER A 503 -22.48 -20.64 5.23
C SER A 503 -22.19 -22.00 4.59
N ILE A 504 -23.17 -22.91 4.64
CA ILE A 504 -23.02 -24.29 4.19
C ILE A 504 -23.84 -24.49 2.92
N LEU A 505 -23.18 -24.92 1.85
CA LEU A 505 -23.83 -25.36 0.62
C LEU A 505 -23.95 -26.89 0.64
N TYR A 506 -25.17 -27.39 0.45
CA TYR A 506 -25.43 -28.81 0.33
C TYR A 506 -26.45 -29.09 -0.77
N ARG A 507 -26.50 -30.35 -1.25
CA ARG A 507 -27.52 -30.76 -2.21
C ARG A 507 -28.89 -30.81 -1.53
N LYS A 508 -29.91 -30.38 -2.26
CA LYS A 508 -31.29 -30.49 -1.83
C LYS A 508 -31.62 -31.98 -1.68
N PRO A 509 -32.08 -32.44 -0.50
CA PRO A 509 -32.50 -33.82 -0.36
C PRO A 509 -33.70 -34.06 -1.28
N ASN A 510 -33.64 -35.13 -2.09
CA ASN A 510 -34.80 -35.56 -2.85
C ASN A 510 -35.87 -36.00 -1.84
N GLY A 511 -37.12 -35.55 -2.04
CA GLY A 511 -38.25 -35.95 -1.21
C GLY A 511 -38.26 -37.47 -1.05
N THR A 512 -38.39 -37.95 0.19
CA THR A 512 -38.43 -39.39 0.47
C THR A 512 -39.65 -39.97 -0.23
N ASN A 513 -39.45 -40.90 -1.15
CA ASN A 513 -40.56 -41.64 -1.75
C ASN A 513 -41.38 -42.30 -0.63
N PRO A 514 -42.71 -42.11 -0.58
CA PRO A 514 -43.54 -42.71 0.45
C PRO A 514 -43.40 -44.24 0.39
N GLY A 515 -43.04 -44.85 1.52
CA GLY A 515 -42.96 -46.31 1.63
C GLY A 515 -44.32 -46.97 1.47
N VAL A 516 -44.36 -48.28 1.24
CA VAL A 516 -45.60 -49.07 1.03
C VAL A 516 -46.62 -48.90 2.16
N PHE A 517 -46.16 -48.65 3.39
CA PHE A 517 -46.99 -48.43 4.57
C PHE A 517 -47.32 -46.96 4.87
N SER A 518 -47.11 -46.04 3.91
CA SER A 518 -47.33 -44.60 4.12
C SER A 518 -48.77 -44.24 4.50
N PHE A 519 -49.76 -45.11 4.24
CA PHE A 519 -51.15 -44.91 4.65
C PHE A 519 -51.36 -45.03 6.17
N LEU A 520 -50.43 -45.65 6.91
CA LEU A 520 -50.50 -45.75 8.37
C LEU A 520 -49.91 -44.53 9.10
N ASN A 521 -49.05 -43.75 8.42
CA ASN A 521 -48.37 -42.57 8.96
C ASN A 521 -49.26 -41.42 9.49
N PRO A 522 -50.50 -41.19 9.01
CA PRO A 522 -51.34 -40.09 9.50
C PRO A 522 -51.73 -40.20 10.99
N LEU A 523 -51.58 -41.37 11.60
CA LEU A 523 -51.76 -41.61 13.02
C LEU A 523 -50.49 -42.26 13.57
N SER A 524 -50.07 -41.84 14.77
CA SER A 524 -48.93 -42.47 15.45
C SER A 524 -49.21 -43.96 15.68
N PRO A 525 -48.17 -44.82 15.66
CA PRO A 525 -48.31 -46.25 15.96
C PRO A 525 -49.01 -46.55 17.29
N ASP A 526 -48.82 -45.68 18.29
CA ASP A 526 -49.45 -45.80 19.61
C ASP A 526 -50.98 -45.67 19.53
N ILE A 527 -51.50 -44.75 18.70
CA ILE A 527 -52.95 -44.57 18.51
C ILE A 527 -53.57 -45.80 17.84
N TRP A 528 -52.89 -46.40 16.86
CA TRP A 528 -53.35 -47.64 16.24
C TRP A 528 -53.48 -48.78 17.26
N MET A 529 -52.51 -48.89 18.17
CA MET A 529 -52.59 -49.83 19.30
C MET A 529 -53.77 -49.52 20.23
N TYR A 530 -54.01 -48.24 20.57
CA TYR A 530 -55.16 -47.86 21.40
C TYR A 530 -56.50 -48.13 20.74
N VAL A 531 -56.65 -47.93 19.42
CA VAL A 531 -57.89 -48.23 18.68
C VAL A 531 -58.17 -49.74 18.69
N LEU A 532 -57.14 -50.57 18.49
CA LEU A 532 -57.27 -52.02 18.58
C LEU A 532 -57.72 -52.47 19.98
N LEU A 533 -57.07 -51.94 21.03
CA LEU A 533 -57.42 -52.24 22.43
C LEU A 533 -58.84 -51.77 22.78
N ALA A 534 -59.23 -50.58 22.33
CA ALA A 534 -60.58 -50.03 22.54
C ALA A 534 -61.65 -50.87 21.83
N CYS A 535 -61.38 -51.34 20.60
CA CYS A 535 -62.29 -52.23 19.88
C CYS A 535 -62.52 -53.54 20.64
N LEU A 536 -61.44 -54.18 21.12
CA LEU A 536 -61.53 -55.40 21.94
C LEU A 536 -62.28 -55.16 23.26
N GLY A 537 -62.00 -54.04 23.93
CA GLY A 537 -62.65 -53.65 25.17
C GLY A 537 -64.15 -53.44 25.02
N VAL A 538 -64.58 -52.70 24.00
CA VAL A 538 -66.01 -52.45 23.73
C VAL A 538 -66.73 -53.73 23.33
N SER A 539 -66.11 -54.60 22.53
CA SER A 539 -66.67 -55.91 22.19
C SER A 539 -66.86 -56.80 23.41
N CYS A 540 -65.93 -56.78 24.37
CA CYS A 540 -66.06 -57.50 25.63
C CYS A 540 -67.20 -56.92 26.50
N VAL A 541 -67.27 -55.59 26.64
CA VAL A 541 -68.33 -54.90 27.40
C VAL A 541 -69.72 -55.16 26.80
N LEU A 542 -69.86 -55.12 25.48
CA LEU A 542 -71.11 -55.44 24.79
C LEU A 542 -71.53 -56.90 25.01
N PHE A 543 -70.58 -57.84 24.94
CA PHE A 543 -70.85 -59.26 25.21
C PHE A 543 -71.38 -59.48 26.64
N VAL A 544 -70.72 -58.86 27.63
CA VAL A 544 -71.09 -58.98 29.04
C VAL A 544 -72.49 -58.39 29.28
N ILE A 545 -72.76 -57.17 28.81
CA ILE A 545 -74.05 -56.49 29.01
C ILE A 545 -75.19 -57.22 28.28
N ALA A 546 -74.93 -57.72 27.07
CA ALA A 546 -75.92 -58.48 26.30
C ALA A 546 -76.29 -59.81 26.99
N ARG A 547 -75.35 -60.46 27.71
CA ARG A 547 -75.65 -61.69 28.46
C ARG A 547 -76.48 -61.42 29.73
N PHE A 548 -76.21 -60.32 30.43
CA PHE A 548 -76.89 -59.97 31.70
C PHE A 548 -78.26 -59.32 31.51
N THR A 549 -78.52 -58.67 30.38
CA THR A 549 -79.79 -57.96 30.17
C THR A 549 -80.84 -58.92 29.59
N PRO A 550 -81.93 -59.25 30.30
CA PRO A 550 -82.94 -60.20 29.81
C PRO A 550 -83.71 -59.69 28.58
N TYR A 551 -83.68 -58.38 28.31
CA TYR A 551 -84.34 -57.75 27.14
C TYR A 551 -83.61 -57.94 25.80
N GLU A 552 -82.38 -58.47 25.79
CA GLU A 552 -81.68 -58.87 24.55
C GLU A 552 -82.04 -60.30 24.09
N TRP A 553 -82.63 -61.10 24.98
CA TRP A 553 -83.06 -62.47 24.72
C TRP A 553 -84.39 -62.44 23.97
N TYR A 554 -84.48 -63.11 22.83
CA TYR A 554 -85.72 -63.16 22.06
C TYR A 554 -86.09 -64.60 21.70
N ASN A 555 -87.40 -64.85 21.59
CA ASN A 555 -87.92 -66.13 21.17
C ASN A 555 -87.86 -66.22 19.63
N PRO A 556 -87.12 -67.17 19.04
CA PRO A 556 -86.99 -67.32 17.59
C PRO A 556 -88.30 -67.76 16.90
N HIS A 557 -89.32 -68.22 17.65
CA HIS A 557 -90.61 -68.65 17.10
C HIS A 557 -91.78 -67.80 17.65
N PRO A 558 -92.09 -66.63 17.04
CA PRO A 558 -93.12 -65.70 17.52
C PRO A 558 -94.56 -66.25 17.45
N CYS A 559 -94.78 -67.41 16.81
CA CYS A 559 -96.10 -68.05 16.71
C CYS A 559 -96.41 -69.03 17.86
N ASN A 560 -95.46 -69.30 18.78
CA ASN A 560 -95.68 -70.21 19.91
C ASN A 560 -95.33 -69.52 21.25
N PRO A 561 -96.32 -68.99 21.98
CA PRO A 561 -96.07 -68.20 23.19
C PRO A 561 -95.54 -69.00 24.40
N ASP A 562 -95.56 -70.34 24.35
CA ASP A 562 -95.15 -71.22 25.47
C ASP A 562 -93.74 -71.84 25.33
N SER A 563 -92.89 -71.38 24.40
CA SER A 563 -91.52 -71.91 24.28
C SER A 563 -90.51 -71.12 25.12
N ASP A 564 -89.93 -71.77 26.14
CA ASP A 564 -88.90 -71.21 27.04
C ASP A 564 -87.50 -71.07 26.40
N VAL A 565 -87.33 -71.40 25.11
CA VAL A 565 -86.05 -71.30 24.40
C VAL A 565 -85.89 -69.87 23.89
N VAL A 566 -85.09 -69.09 24.61
CA VAL A 566 -84.66 -67.75 24.19
C VAL A 566 -83.23 -67.80 23.65
N GLU A 567 -82.99 -67.13 22.53
CA GLU A 567 -81.68 -67.02 21.90
C GLU A 567 -81.14 -65.59 22.02
N ASN A 568 -79.80 -65.48 22.07
CA ASN A 568 -79.09 -64.21 22.06
C ASN A 568 -78.06 -64.21 20.93
N ASN A 569 -78.17 -63.23 20.04
CA ASN A 569 -77.31 -63.14 18.85
C ASN A 569 -75.92 -62.56 19.15
N PHE A 570 -75.71 -61.95 20.32
CA PHE A 570 -74.41 -61.42 20.73
C PHE A 570 -73.52 -62.48 21.41
N THR A 571 -72.94 -63.36 20.59
CA THR A 571 -71.78 -64.18 21.00
C THR A 571 -70.50 -63.34 21.03
N LEU A 572 -69.43 -63.78 21.70
CA LEU A 572 -68.16 -63.02 21.77
C LEU A 572 -67.61 -62.67 20.38
N LEU A 573 -67.72 -63.59 19.42
CA LEU A 573 -67.31 -63.38 18.03
C LEU A 573 -68.24 -62.38 17.32
N ASN A 574 -69.55 -62.46 17.56
CA ASN A 574 -70.54 -61.54 17.00
C ASN A 574 -70.43 -60.12 17.60
N SER A 575 -70.08 -59.99 18.88
CA SER A 575 -69.78 -58.70 19.53
C SER A 575 -68.46 -58.10 19.04
N PHE A 576 -67.46 -58.93 18.72
CA PHE A 576 -66.25 -58.49 18.04
C PHE A 576 -66.53 -58.02 16.62
N TRP A 577 -67.31 -58.79 15.87
CA TRP A 577 -67.74 -58.44 14.52
C TRP A 577 -68.56 -57.14 14.49
N PHE A 578 -69.42 -56.92 15.48
CA PHE A 578 -70.14 -55.66 15.65
C PHE A 578 -69.20 -54.47 15.90
N GLY A 579 -68.19 -54.66 16.77
CA GLY A 579 -67.18 -53.63 17.06
C GLY A 579 -66.37 -53.23 15.82
N VAL A 580 -65.89 -54.22 15.06
CA VAL A 580 -65.13 -54.00 13.81
C VAL A 580 -66.03 -53.44 12.69
N GLY A 581 -67.25 -53.95 12.52
CA GLY A 581 -68.20 -53.46 11.52
C GLY A 581 -68.59 -52.00 11.72
N ALA A 582 -68.65 -51.54 12.98
CA ALA A 582 -68.85 -50.13 13.32
C ALA A 582 -67.60 -49.26 13.05
N LEU A 583 -66.40 -49.82 13.10
CA LEU A 583 -65.15 -49.13 12.74
C LEU A 583 -64.98 -49.03 11.21
N MET A 584 -65.43 -50.02 10.44
CA MET A 584 -65.33 -50.03 8.97
C MET A 584 -66.48 -49.31 8.26
N GLN A 585 -67.42 -48.70 9.00
CA GLN A 585 -68.63 -48.01 8.49
C GLN A 585 -69.56 -48.88 7.62
N GLN A 586 -69.42 -50.21 7.64
CA GLN A 586 -70.26 -51.12 6.87
C GLN A 586 -71.54 -51.53 7.63
N GLY A 587 -71.61 -51.24 8.93
CA GLY A 587 -72.70 -51.68 9.80
C GLY A 587 -72.60 -53.17 10.14
N SER A 588 -73.48 -53.63 11.01
CA SER A 588 -73.63 -55.05 11.36
C SER A 588 -75.09 -55.44 11.20
N GLU A 589 -75.37 -56.64 10.73
CA GLU A 589 -76.72 -57.21 10.70
C GLU A 589 -77.31 -57.39 12.12
N LEU A 590 -76.47 -57.29 13.14
CA LEU A 590 -76.81 -57.43 14.55
C LEU A 590 -77.21 -56.08 15.14
N MET A 591 -78.49 -55.92 15.47
CA MET A 591 -79.02 -54.70 16.09
C MET A 591 -79.26 -54.91 17.60
N PRO A 592 -78.63 -54.09 18.49
CA PRO A 592 -78.92 -54.16 19.92
C PRO A 592 -80.37 -53.75 20.22
N LYS A 593 -81.08 -54.58 20.96
CA LYS A 593 -82.49 -54.35 21.34
C LYS A 593 -82.62 -53.61 22.67
N ALA A 594 -81.78 -53.90 23.65
CA ALA A 594 -81.85 -53.32 24.97
C ALA A 594 -81.31 -51.87 25.01
N LEU A 595 -81.81 -51.07 25.97
CA LEU A 595 -81.37 -49.69 26.15
C LEU A 595 -79.88 -49.59 26.52
N SER A 596 -79.40 -50.49 27.40
CA SER A 596 -78.02 -50.53 27.89
C SER A 596 -77.00 -50.81 26.77
N THR A 597 -77.26 -51.80 25.92
CA THR A 597 -76.43 -52.16 24.76
C THR A 597 -76.48 -51.08 23.67
N ARG A 598 -77.62 -50.42 23.47
CA ARG A 598 -77.76 -49.27 22.56
C ARG A 598 -76.94 -48.06 22.98
N ILE A 599 -76.86 -47.75 24.28
CA ILE A 599 -76.04 -46.64 24.77
C ILE A 599 -74.55 -46.92 24.51
N VAL A 600 -74.08 -48.13 24.81
CA VAL A 600 -72.68 -48.52 24.55
C VAL A 600 -72.37 -48.50 23.05
N GLY A 601 -73.26 -49.05 22.22
CA GLY A 601 -73.13 -49.00 20.77
C GLY A 601 -73.15 -47.57 20.20
N GLY A 602 -73.98 -46.69 20.76
CA GLY A 602 -74.06 -45.28 20.37
C GLY A 602 -72.80 -44.49 20.71
N ILE A 603 -72.22 -44.69 21.91
CA ILE A 603 -70.95 -44.08 22.30
C ILE A 603 -69.81 -44.62 21.43
N TRP A 604 -69.78 -45.93 21.15
CA TRP A 604 -68.79 -46.51 20.25
C TRP A 604 -68.90 -45.93 18.84
N TRP A 605 -70.12 -45.77 18.32
CA TRP A 605 -70.34 -45.19 17.00
C TRP A 605 -69.88 -43.73 16.92
N PHE A 606 -70.12 -42.94 17.98
CA PHE A 606 -69.60 -41.57 18.05
C PHE A 606 -68.06 -41.55 18.12
N PHE A 607 -67.45 -42.47 18.87
CA PHE A 607 -66.00 -42.61 18.93
C PHE A 607 -65.39 -43.00 17.58
N THR A 608 -65.93 -44.02 16.89
CA THR A 608 -65.42 -44.44 15.58
C THR A 608 -65.61 -43.34 14.53
N LEU A 609 -66.70 -42.59 14.59
CA LEU A 609 -66.92 -41.42 13.73
C LEU A 609 -65.79 -40.38 13.92
N ILE A 610 -65.47 -40.00 15.16
CA ILE A 610 -64.39 -39.04 15.44
C ILE A 610 -63.04 -39.55 14.92
N ILE A 611 -62.69 -40.82 15.19
CA ILE A 611 -61.41 -41.39 14.78
C ILE A 611 -61.26 -41.40 13.26
N ILE A 612 -62.28 -41.83 12.53
CA ILE A 612 -62.22 -41.90 11.06
C ILE A 612 -62.19 -40.49 10.46
N SER A 613 -63.00 -39.56 10.97
CA SER A 613 -62.96 -38.16 10.53
C SER A 613 -61.61 -37.49 10.80
N SER A 614 -60.95 -37.78 11.93
CA SER A 614 -59.60 -37.28 12.21
C SER A 614 -58.55 -37.93 11.31
N TYR A 615 -58.68 -39.22 11.02
CA TYR A 615 -57.79 -39.93 10.11
C TYR A 615 -57.89 -39.37 8.69
N THR A 616 -59.11 -39.17 8.17
CA THR A 616 -59.31 -38.61 6.83
C THR A 616 -58.81 -37.16 6.73
N ALA A 617 -58.98 -36.35 7.78
CA ALA A 617 -58.44 -35.00 7.86
C ALA A 617 -56.89 -34.99 7.85
N ASN A 618 -56.25 -35.82 8.67
CA ASN A 618 -54.79 -35.90 8.74
C ASN A 618 -54.18 -36.52 7.48
N LEU A 619 -54.84 -37.51 6.88
CA LEU A 619 -54.41 -38.09 5.61
C LEU A 619 -54.46 -37.05 4.49
N ALA A 620 -55.53 -36.24 4.42
CA ALA A 620 -55.61 -35.13 3.46
C ALA A 620 -54.50 -34.09 3.68
N ALA A 621 -54.18 -33.75 4.94
CA ALA A 621 -53.06 -32.87 5.27
C ALA A 621 -51.70 -33.48 4.89
N PHE A 622 -51.50 -34.78 5.12
CA PHE A 622 -50.26 -35.49 4.81
C PHE A 622 -50.01 -35.57 3.29
N LEU A 623 -51.07 -35.82 2.51
CA LEU A 623 -50.99 -35.86 1.05
C LEU A 623 -50.78 -34.48 0.40
N THR A 624 -51.09 -33.40 1.11
CA THR A 624 -50.92 -32.03 0.60
C THR A 624 -49.57 -31.42 1.00
N VAL A 625 -48.90 -31.93 2.04
CA VAL A 625 -47.64 -31.37 2.56
C VAL A 625 -46.55 -32.44 2.61
N GLU A 626 -45.71 -32.47 1.58
CA GLU A 626 -44.42 -33.14 1.65
C GLU A 626 -43.43 -32.24 2.39
N ARG A 627 -43.15 -32.54 3.66
CA ARG A 627 -42.06 -31.88 4.38
C ARG A 627 -40.72 -32.45 3.91
N MET A 628 -39.88 -31.60 3.33
CA MET A 628 -38.47 -31.93 3.10
C MET A 628 -37.74 -31.84 4.44
N GLU A 629 -37.37 -32.98 5.03
CA GLU A 629 -36.47 -33.00 6.19
C GLU A 629 -35.02 -32.83 5.72
N SER A 630 -34.34 -31.79 6.21
CA SER A 630 -32.90 -31.60 6.02
C SER A 630 -32.12 -32.49 7.00
N PRO A 631 -31.12 -33.27 6.54
CA PRO A 631 -30.33 -34.12 7.44
C PRO A 631 -29.36 -33.34 8.34
N ILE A 632 -29.13 -32.05 8.04
CA ILE A 632 -28.25 -31.14 8.77
C ILE A 632 -28.91 -29.75 8.80
N ASP A 633 -28.82 -29.07 9.94
CA ASP A 633 -29.32 -27.70 10.13
C ASP A 633 -28.22 -26.73 10.60
N SER A 634 -27.21 -27.25 11.32
CA SER A 634 -26.13 -26.45 11.89
C SER A 634 -24.73 -27.00 11.61
N ALA A 635 -23.72 -26.13 11.76
CA ALA A 635 -22.31 -26.54 11.69
C ALA A 635 -21.92 -27.51 12.82
N ASP A 636 -22.60 -27.44 13.97
CA ASP A 636 -22.37 -28.38 15.09
C ASP A 636 -22.79 -29.81 14.71
N ASP A 637 -23.84 -29.97 13.92
CA ASP A 637 -24.29 -31.29 13.47
C ASP A 637 -23.26 -31.94 12.54
N LEU A 638 -22.67 -31.14 11.64
CA LEU A 638 -21.54 -31.56 10.81
C LEU A 638 -20.32 -31.97 11.65
N ALA A 639 -20.05 -31.28 12.76
CA ALA A 639 -18.92 -31.60 13.63
C ALA A 639 -19.14 -32.88 14.46
N LYS A 640 -20.39 -33.25 14.75
CA LYS A 640 -20.75 -34.47 15.52
C LYS A 640 -20.78 -35.74 14.67
N GLN A 641 -21.06 -35.62 13.37
CA GLN A 641 -21.20 -36.74 12.46
C GLN A 641 -19.99 -36.89 11.51
N THR A 642 -19.79 -38.08 10.96
CA THR A 642 -18.68 -38.37 10.02
C THR A 642 -19.15 -38.95 8.70
N LYS A 643 -20.46 -39.03 8.46
CA LYS A 643 -21.05 -39.64 7.26
C LYS A 643 -20.98 -38.68 6.06
N ILE A 644 -21.36 -37.43 6.27
CA ILE A 644 -21.26 -36.35 5.28
C ILE A 644 -19.88 -35.73 5.42
N GLU A 645 -19.10 -35.76 4.34
CA GLU A 645 -17.81 -35.05 4.31
C GLU A 645 -18.03 -33.54 4.16
N TYR A 646 -17.15 -32.73 4.70
CA TYR A 646 -17.23 -31.28 4.54
C TYR A 646 -15.84 -30.64 4.41
N GLY A 647 -15.81 -29.48 3.78
CA GLY A 647 -14.57 -28.72 3.65
C GLY A 647 -14.70 -27.39 2.92
N ALA A 648 -13.58 -26.81 2.54
CA ALA A 648 -13.47 -25.44 2.03
C ALA A 648 -12.43 -25.34 0.91
N VAL A 649 -12.40 -24.19 0.22
CA VAL A 649 -11.41 -23.91 -0.83
C VAL A 649 -10.01 -23.70 -0.24
N ARG A 650 -8.99 -24.28 -0.91
CA ARG A 650 -7.57 -24.12 -0.56
C ARG A 650 -7.13 -22.66 -0.70
N ASP A 651 -6.24 -22.22 0.18
CA ASP A 651 -5.72 -20.84 0.24
C ASP A 651 -6.82 -19.76 0.43
N GLY A 652 -8.03 -20.16 0.82
CA GLY A 652 -9.17 -19.28 1.05
C GLY A 652 -9.19 -18.61 2.44
N SER A 653 -9.98 -17.55 2.55
CA SER A 653 -10.29 -16.87 3.83
C SER A 653 -10.95 -17.82 4.83
N THR A 654 -11.90 -18.65 4.36
CA THR A 654 -12.64 -19.66 5.13
C THR A 654 -11.72 -20.73 5.73
N MET A 655 -10.81 -21.29 4.94
CA MET A 655 -9.81 -22.25 5.43
C MET A 655 -8.93 -21.64 6.53
N THR A 656 -8.47 -20.41 6.31
CA THR A 656 -7.59 -19.70 7.27
C THR A 656 -8.34 -19.35 8.56
N PHE A 657 -9.64 -19.07 8.46
CA PHE A 657 -10.53 -18.84 9.60
C PHE A 657 -10.63 -20.09 10.50
N PHE A 658 -10.94 -21.26 9.94
CA PHE A 658 -11.01 -22.50 10.71
C PHE A 658 -9.64 -22.90 11.28
N LYS A 659 -8.55 -22.69 10.54
CA LYS A 659 -7.17 -22.94 11.01
C LYS A 659 -6.77 -22.10 12.23
N LYS A 660 -7.31 -20.88 12.36
CA LYS A 660 -6.99 -19.92 13.45
C LYS A 660 -8.11 -19.77 14.47
N SER A 661 -9.22 -20.48 14.30
CA SER A 661 -10.35 -20.42 15.22
C SER A 661 -9.96 -20.95 16.59
N LYS A 662 -10.55 -20.38 17.65
CA LYS A 662 -10.39 -20.81 19.06
C LYS A 662 -11.66 -21.41 19.64
N ILE A 663 -12.69 -21.61 18.80
CA ILE A 663 -13.98 -22.17 19.21
C ILE A 663 -13.88 -23.69 19.07
N SER A 664 -14.18 -24.43 20.13
CA SER A 664 -13.98 -25.88 20.21
C SER A 664 -14.67 -26.67 19.08
N THR A 665 -15.86 -26.28 18.64
CA THR A 665 -16.53 -26.91 17.49
C THR A 665 -15.70 -26.71 16.21
N TYR A 666 -15.30 -25.48 15.92
CA TYR A 666 -14.56 -25.14 14.70
C TYR A 666 -13.15 -25.68 14.70
N GLU A 667 -12.51 -25.82 15.87
CA GLU A 667 -11.24 -26.53 16.02
C GLU A 667 -11.39 -28.02 15.69
N LYS A 668 -12.48 -28.68 16.12
CA LYS A 668 -12.77 -30.07 15.74
C LYS A 668 -13.02 -30.21 14.24
N MET A 669 -13.79 -29.28 13.65
CA MET A 669 -14.01 -29.24 12.20
C MET A 669 -12.70 -29.04 11.44
N TRP A 670 -11.81 -28.17 11.93
CA TRP A 670 -10.48 -28.00 11.35
C TRP A 670 -9.61 -29.25 11.51
N ALA A 671 -9.63 -29.91 12.67
CA ALA A 671 -8.92 -31.17 12.88
C ALA A 671 -9.39 -32.23 11.86
N PHE A 672 -10.70 -32.33 11.62
CA PHE A 672 -11.26 -33.18 10.57
C PHE A 672 -10.75 -32.80 9.17
N MET A 673 -10.90 -31.53 8.77
CA MET A 673 -10.43 -31.04 7.46
C MET A 673 -8.92 -31.22 7.26
N SER A 674 -8.12 -30.98 8.30
CA SER A 674 -6.66 -31.11 8.27
C SER A 674 -6.19 -32.56 8.19
N SER A 675 -6.92 -33.50 8.81
CA SER A 675 -6.64 -34.93 8.68
C SER A 675 -6.93 -35.47 7.27
N ARG A 676 -7.81 -34.77 6.52
CA ARG A 676 -8.31 -35.18 5.20
C ARG A 676 -8.04 -34.13 4.12
N GLN A 677 -6.87 -33.49 4.11
CA GLN A 677 -6.60 -32.37 3.19
C GLN A 677 -6.85 -32.67 1.70
N GLN A 678 -6.62 -33.90 1.24
CA GLN A 678 -6.82 -34.26 -0.17
C GLN A 678 -8.30 -34.44 -0.54
N THR A 679 -9.13 -34.90 0.40
CA THR A 679 -10.55 -35.11 0.15
C THR A 679 -11.41 -33.95 0.65
N ALA A 680 -11.07 -33.27 1.74
CA ALA A 680 -11.88 -32.17 2.27
C ALA A 680 -11.65 -30.84 1.55
N LEU A 681 -10.42 -30.54 1.09
CA LEU A 681 -10.10 -29.21 0.52
C LEU A 681 -10.07 -29.22 -1.00
N VAL A 682 -10.93 -28.41 -1.63
CA VAL A 682 -11.06 -28.25 -3.08
C VAL A 682 -10.21 -27.09 -3.61
N LYS A 683 -9.86 -27.09 -4.91
CA LYS A 683 -9.01 -26.02 -5.49
C LYS A 683 -9.79 -24.73 -5.74
N ASN A 684 -10.98 -24.87 -6.34
CA ASN A 684 -11.85 -23.75 -6.74
C ASN A 684 -13.29 -23.99 -6.29
N ASN A 685 -14.12 -22.94 -6.30
CA ASN A 685 -15.55 -23.04 -5.96
C ASN A 685 -16.31 -23.97 -6.91
N ASP A 686 -16.05 -23.93 -8.22
CA ASP A 686 -16.73 -24.79 -9.20
C ASP A 686 -16.52 -26.28 -8.94
N GLU A 687 -15.29 -26.68 -8.57
CA GLU A 687 -14.98 -28.07 -8.18
C GLU A 687 -15.76 -28.47 -6.93
N GLY A 688 -15.86 -27.55 -5.96
CA GLY A 688 -16.67 -27.73 -4.76
C GLY A 688 -18.15 -27.93 -5.07
N ILE A 689 -18.72 -27.09 -5.95
CA ILE A 689 -20.13 -27.16 -6.35
C ILE A 689 -20.43 -28.48 -7.06
N GLN A 690 -19.59 -28.89 -8.02
CA GLN A 690 -19.74 -30.17 -8.72
C GLN A 690 -19.66 -31.35 -7.75
N ARG A 691 -18.82 -31.26 -6.73
CA ARG A 691 -18.70 -32.30 -5.72
C ARG A 691 -19.91 -32.40 -4.79
N VAL A 692 -20.47 -31.26 -4.39
CA VAL A 692 -21.73 -31.23 -3.60
C VAL A 692 -22.88 -31.87 -4.39
N LEU A 693 -22.92 -31.68 -5.71
CA LEU A 693 -23.95 -32.27 -6.56
C LEU A 693 -23.81 -33.79 -6.72
N THR A 694 -22.57 -34.29 -6.78
CA THR A 694 -22.29 -35.70 -7.12
C THR A 694 -22.12 -36.61 -5.91
N THR A 695 -21.69 -36.07 -4.76
CA THR A 695 -21.34 -36.85 -3.56
C THR A 695 -22.03 -36.29 -2.32
N ASP A 696 -22.09 -37.07 -1.23
CA ASP A 696 -22.55 -36.59 0.09
C ASP A 696 -21.47 -35.73 0.76
N TYR A 697 -21.28 -34.54 0.19
CA TYR A 697 -20.30 -33.54 0.60
C TYR A 697 -20.96 -32.18 0.81
N ALA A 698 -20.58 -31.48 1.88
CA ALA A 698 -21.02 -30.12 2.18
C ALA A 698 -19.86 -29.13 2.03
N LEU A 699 -20.08 -28.05 1.27
CA LEU A 699 -19.07 -27.04 1.01
C LEU A 699 -19.28 -25.82 1.91
N LEU A 700 -18.24 -25.42 2.63
CA LEU A 700 -18.19 -24.19 3.42
C LEU A 700 -17.74 -23.05 2.50
N MET A 701 -18.66 -22.14 2.21
CA MET A 701 -18.49 -21.07 1.23
C MET A 701 -19.16 -19.78 1.71
N GLU A 702 -18.79 -18.66 1.11
CA GLU A 702 -19.37 -17.35 1.46
C GLU A 702 -20.83 -17.26 1.01
N SER A 703 -21.69 -16.68 1.84
CA SER A 703 -23.15 -16.71 1.71
C SER A 703 -23.65 -16.08 0.41
N THR A 704 -23.04 -14.99 -0.04
CA THR A 704 -23.40 -14.29 -1.28
C THR A 704 -23.19 -15.19 -2.50
N SER A 705 -22.12 -15.97 -2.48
CA SER A 705 -21.78 -16.88 -3.56
C SER A 705 -22.70 -18.11 -3.53
N ILE A 706 -23.09 -18.58 -2.34
CA ILE A 706 -24.10 -19.64 -2.18
C ILE A 706 -25.46 -19.18 -2.71
N GLU A 707 -25.90 -17.97 -2.36
CA GLU A 707 -27.16 -17.40 -2.82
C GLU A 707 -27.20 -17.34 -4.35
N TYR A 708 -26.13 -16.84 -4.98
CA TYR A 708 -26.00 -16.81 -6.44
C TYR A 708 -26.09 -18.21 -7.09
N VAL A 709 -25.40 -19.21 -6.52
CA VAL A 709 -25.39 -20.57 -7.05
C VAL A 709 -26.75 -21.24 -6.88
N THR A 710 -27.41 -21.07 -5.74
CA THR A 710 -28.74 -21.64 -5.47
C THR A 710 -29.84 -21.03 -6.33
N GLN A 711 -29.74 -19.75 -6.69
CA GLN A 711 -30.63 -19.11 -7.66
C GLN A 711 -30.52 -19.70 -9.08
N ARG A 712 -29.34 -20.22 -9.45
CA ARG A 712 -29.11 -20.83 -10.77
C ARG A 712 -29.33 -22.34 -10.78
N ASN A 713 -29.07 -23.01 -9.67
CA ASN A 713 -29.16 -24.46 -9.55
C ASN A 713 -30.05 -24.85 -8.38
N CYS A 714 -31.29 -25.20 -8.71
CA CYS A 714 -32.33 -25.59 -7.76
C CYS A 714 -32.07 -26.92 -7.03
N ASN A 715 -31.04 -27.68 -7.44
CA ASN A 715 -30.62 -28.91 -6.76
C ASN A 715 -29.74 -28.63 -5.54
N LEU A 716 -29.42 -27.37 -5.26
CA LEU A 716 -28.60 -26.96 -4.14
C LEU A 716 -29.43 -26.12 -3.17
N THR A 717 -29.10 -26.23 -1.89
CA THR A 717 -29.74 -25.49 -0.81
C THR A 717 -28.69 -24.97 0.15
N GLN A 718 -28.88 -23.73 0.61
CA GLN A 718 -28.14 -23.20 1.74
C GLN A 718 -28.66 -23.84 3.03
N ILE A 719 -27.74 -24.27 3.90
CA ILE A 719 -28.06 -24.85 5.19
C ILE A 719 -27.50 -23.98 6.31
N GLY A 720 -28.32 -23.72 7.30
CA GLY A 720 -27.97 -22.89 8.46
C GLY A 720 -27.88 -21.40 8.16
N GLY A 721 -27.54 -20.65 9.21
CA GLY A 721 -27.28 -19.21 9.15
C GLY A 721 -25.82 -18.87 8.86
N LEU A 722 -25.49 -17.59 9.02
CA LEU A 722 -24.13 -17.09 8.90
C LEU A 722 -23.30 -17.52 10.13
N ILE A 723 -22.24 -18.28 9.90
CA ILE A 723 -21.31 -18.77 10.94
C ILE A 723 -20.48 -17.62 11.53
N ASP A 724 -20.21 -16.59 10.73
CA ASP A 724 -19.48 -15.39 11.09
C ASP A 724 -20.05 -14.14 10.41
N SER A 725 -19.51 -12.98 10.78
CA SER A 725 -19.81 -11.70 10.14
C SER A 725 -18.53 -11.10 9.57
N LYS A 726 -18.47 -11.00 8.24
CA LYS A 726 -17.36 -10.48 7.45
C LYS A 726 -17.89 -9.55 6.36
N GLY A 727 -16.98 -8.98 5.57
CA GLY A 727 -17.36 -8.20 4.40
C GLY A 727 -16.26 -8.14 3.36
N TYR A 728 -16.66 -7.87 2.13
CA TYR A 728 -15.75 -7.51 1.05
C TYR A 728 -15.42 -6.03 1.10
N GLY A 729 -14.15 -5.72 0.93
CA GLY A 729 -13.65 -4.36 0.85
C GLY A 729 -12.69 -4.21 -0.32
N VAL A 730 -12.51 -2.97 -0.76
CA VAL A 730 -11.52 -2.63 -1.78
C VAL A 730 -10.14 -2.59 -1.12
N GLY A 731 -9.19 -3.34 -1.65
CA GLY A 731 -7.81 -3.38 -1.14
C GLY A 731 -6.95 -2.30 -1.77
N THR A 732 -6.16 -1.60 -0.95
CA THR A 732 -5.23 -0.54 -1.37
C THR A 732 -3.84 -0.76 -0.75
N PRO A 733 -2.75 -0.36 -1.44
CA PRO A 733 -1.43 -0.37 -0.83
C PRO A 733 -1.36 0.59 0.36
N ILE A 734 -0.61 0.21 1.40
CA ILE A 734 -0.50 1.03 2.63
C ILE A 734 -0.07 2.46 2.30
N GLY A 735 -0.85 3.42 2.80
CA GLY A 735 -0.49 4.84 2.75
C GLY A 735 -0.65 5.55 1.40
N LYS A 736 -1.09 4.87 0.33
CA LYS A 736 -1.28 5.51 -0.99
C LYS A 736 -2.54 6.39 -1.03
N ILE A 737 -3.63 5.97 -0.38
CA ILE A 737 -4.93 6.69 -0.44
C ILE A 737 -5.66 6.57 0.90
N LYS A 738 -5.69 7.65 1.69
CA LYS A 738 -6.65 7.75 2.80
C LYS A 738 -8.01 8.14 2.24
N LEU A 739 -8.82 7.15 1.85
CA LEU A 739 -10.27 7.32 1.62
C LEU A 739 -10.98 7.59 2.95
N HIS A 740 -10.61 8.66 3.67
CA HIS A 740 -11.38 9.13 4.80
C HIS A 740 -12.54 9.98 4.28
N GLU A 741 -13.74 9.41 4.40
CA GLU A 741 -14.98 10.12 4.25
C GLU A 741 -14.98 11.37 5.15
N LYS A 742 -15.23 12.54 4.55
CA LYS A 742 -15.55 13.76 5.30
C LYS A 742 -16.70 13.40 6.25
N ARG A 743 -16.44 13.35 7.56
CA ARG A 743 -17.50 13.49 8.57
C ARG A 743 -18.13 14.86 8.34
N GLN A 744 -19.13 14.95 7.46
CA GLN A 744 -20.09 16.03 7.52
C GLN A 744 -20.77 15.92 8.88
N GLY A 745 -20.55 16.93 9.72
CA GLY A 745 -21.18 17.03 11.02
C GLY A 745 -22.70 17.08 10.85
N LYS A 746 -23.36 15.94 11.03
CA LYS A 746 -24.73 15.88 11.52
C LYS A 746 -24.72 14.96 12.74
N LYS A 747 -24.96 15.59 13.88
CA LYS A 747 -25.16 14.99 15.19
C LYS A 747 -26.23 13.90 15.12
N ASP A 748 -25.95 12.81 15.82
CA ASP A 748 -26.88 11.92 16.53
C ASP A 748 -28.35 11.94 16.09
N GLN A 749 -28.75 10.92 15.32
CA GLN A 749 -30.10 10.35 15.39
C GLN A 749 -29.98 8.82 15.37
N PRO A 750 -30.69 8.11 16.27
CA PRO A 750 -30.62 6.66 16.34
C PRO A 750 -31.44 6.02 15.21
N TYR A 751 -30.97 4.85 14.78
CA TYR A 751 -31.64 3.85 13.94
C TYR A 751 -33.13 4.08 13.65
N ALA A 752 -33.45 4.26 12.36
CA ALA A 752 -34.76 3.96 11.81
C ALA A 752 -34.57 3.06 10.56
N PRO A 753 -35.30 1.93 10.44
CA PRO A 753 -35.21 1.05 9.29
C PRO A 753 -35.84 1.75 8.07
N LEU A 754 -35.13 1.75 6.94
CA LEU A 754 -35.69 2.16 5.66
C LEU A 754 -36.83 1.19 5.27
N PRO A 755 -38.04 1.69 4.97
CA PRO A 755 -39.13 0.85 4.49
C PRO A 755 -38.90 0.50 3.02
N MET A 756 -38.66 -0.79 2.74
CA MET A 756 -38.85 -1.36 1.41
C MET A 756 -40.37 -1.45 1.15
N HIS A 757 -40.92 -0.44 0.50
CA HIS A 757 -42.16 -0.55 -0.25
C HIS A 757 -42.07 0.36 -1.48
N LEU A 758 -41.55 -0.18 -2.58
CA LEU A 758 -41.85 0.33 -3.91
C LEU A 758 -42.22 -0.85 -4.80
N SER A 759 -43.50 -0.83 -5.13
CA SER A 759 -44.31 -1.69 -5.97
C SER A 759 -43.63 -2.16 -7.26
N LEU A 760 -43.54 -3.47 -7.41
CA LEU A 760 -43.64 -4.19 -8.68
C LEU A 760 -45.03 -3.92 -9.30
N GLN A 761 -45.18 -2.88 -10.12
CA GLN A 761 -46.36 -2.70 -10.98
C GLN A 761 -46.10 -1.66 -12.09
N SER A 762 -45.12 -1.92 -12.95
CA SER A 762 -45.07 -1.33 -14.31
C SER A 762 -43.98 -2.02 -15.12
N LEU A 763 -44.33 -3.17 -15.71
CA LEU A 763 -43.76 -3.76 -16.94
C LEU A 763 -44.42 -5.13 -17.10
N GLN A 764 -45.69 -5.08 -17.51
CA GLN A 764 -46.33 -6.08 -18.37
C GLN A 764 -46.29 -5.52 -19.79
#